data_AF-A0A415Q0J5-F1
#
_entry.id   AF-A0A415Q0J5-F1
#
_cell.length_a   1.000
_cell.length_b   1.000
_cell.length_c   1.000
_cell.angle_alpha   90.00
_cell.angle_beta   90.00
_cell.angle_gamma   90.00
#
_symmetry.space_group_name_H-M   'P 1'
#
loop_
_entity.id
_entity.type
_entity.pdbx_description
1 polymer ?
#
loop_
_entity_poly.entity_id
_entity_poly.type
_entity_poly.pdbx_seq_one_letter_code
_entity_poly.pdbx_strand_id
1 'polypeptide(L)'
;MWKLKTIEAENLCAFRSLSYMLRQGVTTLIFGDNRDNESQQSNGAGKSALLECIAVGITGSPLRKIRSEEIINDAAEECRIALRFINDSAAEELLVNRRIPRKGASSVSCTLYRGGKQVVTDEAVQPSVDAYNRYILDKLGITRDELLNNFILSKYRYEDFLSSSDKEKKEVINRFSNGILVDEAIAKVEEDIVPLSEKKRQVELELAGLDGRIGMLQEQIRKEEEAGAERGRTRVERIMGLETAIAAKREQIRTGHENVDRLEEQLAGVQRADEALQELEAGDTALEACLEKIAEMMSLFPDARQTDWDKVIAEKKGRLQTATERLKDCDAVLKQAEQELKNRTDGWEQFKKEYAAFCEAYRDQSDTTAERLREIDIRLRDLSGSIEELRHKRRIVSAGIDGLSNKLAGSITCPFCGHEFLVAEPQFDIEAGMKELKLRQRQLTEINGRIDEKQEETDAVELQQNRLNHERRILEGRRTGWEEQLAGHERAVRNATRHVEEVESGHKRIASEITALQSEIEGVRRKVFDEVFGFIDERNAALNRGIRVGKEDIQAAACAIDTLQATIRELDEAASPDLIQSLKDTLRETRGKSNEAAGRKTAVDARVRALEIQRERFVQFKTYLANTKIEALSRITNEFLQDIGSDIRIRFDGYTVLKSGKVREKISISLLRDGMDCGSFGKFSAGEAARVNLATILAMQKLVNSNCDGDKGLDLLVLDEILEAVDEAGLASMFEALNSLGGTVLVVSHGNVAEGYPHKLVIVKENGESRLGE
;
A
#
# COMPACT_ATOMS: atom_id res chain seq x y z
N MET A 1 6.54 24.14 -15.27
CA MET A 1 6.36 22.74 -15.70
C MET A 1 5.90 22.71 -17.14
N TRP A 2 6.38 21.73 -17.89
CA TRP A 2 5.98 21.43 -19.26
C TRP A 2 4.71 20.59 -19.31
N LYS A 3 3.84 20.88 -20.28
CA LYS A 3 2.60 20.16 -20.56
C LYS A 3 2.63 19.61 -21.97
N LEU A 4 2.21 18.35 -22.16
CA LEU A 4 2.07 17.78 -23.50
C LEU A 4 0.78 18.31 -24.15
N LYS A 5 0.91 19.12 -25.19
CA LYS A 5 -0.21 19.80 -25.87
C LYS A 5 -0.76 18.98 -27.05
N THR A 6 0.13 18.51 -27.92
CA THR A 6 -0.28 17.75 -29.12
C THR A 6 0.58 16.51 -29.33
N ILE A 7 -0.06 15.46 -29.83
CA ILE A 7 0.54 14.22 -30.31
C ILE A 7 0.16 14.07 -31.78
N GLU A 8 1.16 13.95 -32.64
CA GLU A 8 0.97 13.65 -34.05
C GLU A 8 1.82 12.43 -34.43
N ALA A 9 1.25 11.50 -35.19
CA ALA A 9 2.01 10.37 -35.71
C ALA A 9 1.53 9.95 -37.11
N GLU A 10 2.46 9.43 -37.91
CA GLU A 10 2.19 8.82 -39.21
C GLU A 10 2.73 7.40 -39.21
N ASN A 11 1.91 6.45 -39.67
CA ASN A 11 2.24 5.02 -39.81
C ASN A 11 2.71 4.34 -38.50
N LEU A 12 2.02 4.61 -37.38
CA LEU A 12 2.30 4.02 -36.07
C LEU A 12 1.34 2.86 -35.79
N CYS A 13 1.83 1.63 -35.72
CA CYS A 13 1.04 0.42 -35.57
C CYS A 13 -0.15 0.43 -36.56
N ALA A 14 -1.40 0.38 -36.08
CA ALA A 14 -2.59 0.44 -36.94
C ALA A 14 -3.01 1.88 -37.33
N PHE A 15 -2.38 2.92 -36.77
CA PHE A 15 -2.65 4.31 -37.16
C PHE A 15 -1.88 4.70 -38.42
N ARG A 16 -2.59 5.02 -39.49
CA ARG A 16 -1.99 5.65 -40.67
C ARG A 16 -1.67 7.12 -40.44
N SER A 17 -2.58 7.83 -39.79
CA SER A 17 -2.40 9.20 -39.31
C SER A 17 -3.11 9.34 -37.96
N LEU A 18 -2.41 9.96 -37.01
CA LEU A 18 -2.89 10.27 -35.67
C LEU A 18 -2.62 11.75 -35.43
N SER A 19 -3.63 12.51 -35.01
CA SER A 19 -3.48 13.88 -34.54
C SER A 19 -4.41 14.07 -33.35
N TYR A 20 -3.83 14.31 -32.18
CA TYR A 20 -4.55 14.43 -30.92
C TYR A 20 -4.09 15.68 -30.16
N MET A 21 -5.06 16.51 -29.75
CA MET A 21 -4.83 17.65 -28.87
C MET A 21 -5.32 17.29 -27.47
N LEU A 22 -4.41 17.30 -26.50
CA LEU A 22 -4.70 16.91 -25.13
C LEU A 22 -5.46 18.03 -24.41
N ARG A 23 -6.56 17.66 -23.75
CA ARG A 23 -7.23 18.55 -22.79
C ARG A 23 -6.38 18.63 -21.52
N GLN A 24 -6.00 19.84 -21.16
CA GLN A 24 -5.12 20.09 -20.01
C GLN A 24 -5.93 20.14 -18.72
N GLY A 25 -5.32 19.69 -17.62
CA GLY A 25 -5.91 19.76 -16.28
C GLY A 25 -7.14 18.89 -16.05
N VAL A 26 -7.29 17.85 -16.87
CA VAL A 26 -8.35 16.86 -16.77
C VAL A 26 -7.80 15.46 -16.98
N THR A 27 -8.53 14.47 -16.46
CA THR A 27 -8.32 13.05 -16.73
C THR A 27 -9.13 12.66 -17.97
N THR A 28 -8.46 12.12 -18.98
CA THR A 28 -9.10 11.63 -20.20
C THR A 28 -9.10 10.10 -20.22
N LEU A 29 -10.28 9.51 -20.35
CA LEU A 29 -10.45 8.06 -20.46
C LEU A 29 -10.41 7.62 -21.92
N ILE A 30 -9.54 6.66 -22.22
CA ILE A 30 -9.30 6.15 -23.57
C ILE A 30 -9.98 4.80 -23.72
N PHE A 31 -10.98 4.75 -24.61
CA PHE A 31 -11.75 3.55 -24.96
C PHE A 31 -11.38 3.04 -26.35
N GLY A 32 -11.72 1.79 -26.61
CA GLY A 32 -11.48 1.11 -27.88
C GLY A 32 -12.79 0.58 -28.45
N ASP A 33 -12.99 0.77 -29.74
CA ASP A 33 -14.06 0.20 -30.54
C ASP A 33 -13.42 -0.52 -31.74
N ASN A 34 -13.22 -1.83 -31.62
CA ASN A 34 -12.63 -2.68 -32.65
C ASN A 34 -13.73 -3.33 -33.48
N ARG A 35 -14.03 -2.73 -34.63
CA ARG A 35 -15.06 -3.20 -35.58
C ARG A 35 -14.56 -4.33 -36.48
N ASP A 36 -13.27 -4.62 -36.46
CA ASP A 36 -12.67 -5.70 -37.24
C ASP A 36 -12.80 -7.07 -36.55
N ASN A 37 -13.17 -7.11 -35.26
CA ASN A 37 -13.22 -8.35 -34.49
C ASN A 37 -14.39 -8.38 -33.50
N GLU A 38 -15.46 -9.10 -33.87
CA GLU A 38 -16.67 -9.27 -33.05
C GLU A 38 -16.40 -9.93 -31.68
N SER A 39 -15.35 -10.75 -31.56
CA SER A 39 -14.99 -11.41 -30.30
C SER A 39 -14.20 -10.53 -29.33
N GLN A 40 -13.69 -9.38 -29.80
CA GLN A 40 -12.80 -8.49 -29.04
C GLN A 40 -13.12 -7.03 -29.32
N GLN A 41 -14.35 -6.61 -28.99
CA GLN A 41 -14.89 -5.29 -29.34
C GLN A 41 -14.10 -4.08 -28.79
N SER A 42 -13.26 -4.23 -27.76
CA SER A 42 -12.43 -3.14 -27.21
C SER A 42 -10.91 -3.37 -27.38
N ASN A 43 -10.51 -4.64 -27.54
CA ASN A 43 -9.10 -5.04 -27.60
C ASN A 43 -8.57 -4.97 -29.03
N GLY A 44 -7.31 -4.57 -29.19
CA GLY A 44 -6.67 -4.45 -30.50
C GLY A 44 -7.08 -3.21 -31.31
N ALA A 45 -7.87 -2.29 -30.72
CA ALA A 45 -8.29 -1.04 -31.38
C ALA A 45 -7.16 0.00 -31.56
N GLY A 46 -6.08 -0.08 -30.76
CA GLY A 46 -4.95 0.85 -30.82
C GLY A 46 -4.74 1.73 -29.58
N LYS A 47 -5.45 1.48 -28.47
CA LYS A 47 -5.33 2.23 -27.19
C LYS A 47 -3.89 2.41 -26.72
N SER A 48 -3.17 1.31 -26.52
CA SER A 48 -1.78 1.36 -26.06
C SER A 48 -0.82 1.93 -27.12
N ALA A 49 -1.18 1.92 -28.42
CA ALA A 49 -0.35 2.53 -29.47
C ALA A 49 -0.34 4.07 -29.37
N LEU A 50 -1.43 4.70 -28.91
CA LEU A 50 -1.43 6.14 -28.59
C LEU A 50 -0.45 6.45 -27.45
N LEU A 51 -0.43 5.61 -26.40
CA LEU A 51 0.47 5.80 -25.26
C LEU A 51 1.93 5.50 -25.61
N GLU A 52 2.15 4.50 -26.47
CA GLU A 52 3.44 4.16 -27.07
C GLU A 52 4.06 5.37 -27.78
N CYS A 53 3.23 6.14 -28.50
CA CYS A 53 3.65 7.35 -29.20
C CYS A 53 4.33 8.37 -28.27
N ILE A 54 3.77 8.55 -27.06
CA ILE A 54 4.31 9.47 -26.06
C ILE A 54 5.67 8.99 -25.58
N ALA A 55 5.77 7.73 -25.18
CA ALA A 55 7.01 7.17 -24.65
C ALA A 55 8.13 7.13 -25.68
N VAL A 56 7.83 6.72 -26.91
CA VAL A 56 8.79 6.72 -28.02
C VAL A 56 9.15 8.14 -28.42
N GLY A 57 8.19 9.07 -28.44
CA GLY A 57 8.44 10.48 -28.74
C GLY A 57 9.39 11.14 -27.73
N ILE A 58 9.27 10.82 -26.43
CA ILE A 58 10.17 11.37 -25.40
C ILE A 58 11.51 10.62 -25.37
N THR A 59 11.50 9.29 -25.29
CA THR A 59 12.70 8.49 -24.97
C THR A 59 13.38 7.85 -26.18
N GLY A 60 12.67 7.73 -27.31
CA GLY A 60 13.13 6.99 -28.49
C GLY A 60 13.02 5.48 -28.38
N SER A 61 12.39 4.95 -27.33
CA SER A 61 12.23 3.52 -27.13
C SER A 61 10.77 3.16 -26.85
N PRO A 62 10.31 2.01 -27.34
CA PRO A 62 9.00 1.47 -26.98
C PRO A 62 8.89 1.18 -25.47
N LEU A 63 7.67 1.28 -24.93
CA LEU A 63 7.23 0.78 -23.63
C LEU A 63 7.30 -0.74 -23.57
N ARG A 64 6.87 -1.40 -24.65
CA ARG A 64 6.90 -2.87 -24.79
C ARG A 64 8.30 -3.36 -25.11
N LYS A 65 8.61 -4.62 -24.77
CA LYS A 65 9.88 -5.28 -25.13
C LYS A 65 9.92 -5.70 -26.61
N ILE A 66 9.73 -4.72 -27.50
CA ILE A 66 9.75 -4.88 -28.96
C ILE A 66 10.83 -4.00 -29.58
N ARG A 67 11.29 -4.34 -30.78
CA ARG A 67 12.21 -3.47 -31.52
C ARG A 67 11.48 -2.23 -32.00
N SER A 68 12.20 -1.11 -32.13
CA SER A 68 11.63 0.16 -32.62
C SER A 68 11.09 0.09 -34.05
N GLU A 69 11.48 -0.90 -34.85
CA GLU A 69 10.93 -1.12 -36.19
C GLU A 69 9.54 -1.79 -36.15
N GLU A 70 9.21 -2.49 -35.05
CA GLU A 70 7.93 -3.21 -34.89
C GLU A 70 6.76 -2.28 -34.55
N ILE A 71 7.02 -1.01 -34.24
CA ILE A 71 5.97 0.01 -34.10
C ILE A 71 5.57 0.62 -35.44
N ILE A 72 6.29 0.34 -36.53
CA ILE A 72 5.98 0.87 -37.87
C ILE A 72 4.84 0.04 -38.46
N ASN A 73 3.81 0.71 -38.97
CA ASN A 73 2.72 0.07 -39.70
C ASN A 73 3.26 -0.87 -40.79
N ASP A 74 2.71 -2.07 -40.89
CA ASP A 74 3.19 -3.12 -41.81
C ASP A 74 3.21 -2.71 -43.28
N ALA A 75 2.35 -1.77 -43.69
CA ALA A 75 2.28 -1.23 -45.05
C ALA A 75 3.23 -0.04 -45.30
N ALA A 76 4.04 0.35 -44.31
CA ALA A 76 4.92 1.52 -44.38
C ALA A 76 6.39 1.17 -44.16
N GLU A 77 7.26 1.98 -44.77
CA GLU A 77 8.73 1.90 -44.63
C GLU A 77 9.27 2.82 -43.53
N GLU A 78 8.46 3.73 -43.00
CA GLU A 78 8.85 4.62 -41.90
C GLU A 78 7.65 5.06 -41.06
N CYS A 79 7.93 5.30 -39.77
CA CYS A 79 7.02 5.93 -38.82
C CYS A 79 7.55 7.31 -38.45
N ARG A 80 6.65 8.29 -38.31
CA ARG A 80 6.97 9.63 -37.83
C ARG A 80 6.15 9.96 -36.59
N ILE A 81 6.77 10.61 -35.62
CA ILE A 81 6.14 11.03 -34.37
C ILE A 81 6.52 12.48 -34.10
N ALA A 82 5.56 13.33 -33.79
CA ALA A 82 5.77 14.70 -33.37
C ALA A 82 5.02 14.97 -32.06
N LEU A 83 5.75 15.43 -31.04
CA LEU A 83 5.20 15.83 -29.74
C LEU A 83 5.44 17.31 -29.53
N ARG A 84 4.40 18.06 -29.14
CA ARG A 84 4.53 19.47 -28.77
C ARG A 84 4.30 19.66 -27.28
N PHE A 85 5.29 20.17 -26.59
CA PHE A 85 5.22 20.57 -25.19
C PHE A 85 5.12 22.09 -25.07
N ILE A 86 4.39 22.56 -24.07
CA ILE A 86 4.28 23.98 -23.73
C ILE A 86 4.67 24.21 -22.27
N ASN A 87 5.30 25.35 -21.99
CA ASN A 87 5.63 25.79 -20.65
C ASN A 87 5.15 27.22 -20.46
N ASP A 88 4.05 27.37 -19.73
CA ASP A 88 3.39 28.66 -19.52
C ASP A 88 4.30 29.63 -18.73
N SER A 89 5.05 29.13 -17.74
CA SER A 89 5.94 29.93 -16.88
C SER A 89 7.11 30.53 -17.67
N ALA A 90 7.73 29.72 -18.53
CA ALA A 90 8.86 30.14 -19.36
C ALA A 90 8.44 30.83 -20.68
N ALA A 91 7.14 30.82 -21.01
CA ALA A 91 6.60 31.20 -22.31
C ALA A 91 7.30 30.50 -23.48
N GLU A 92 7.62 29.21 -23.31
CA GLU A 92 8.32 28.36 -24.27
C GLU A 92 7.43 27.24 -24.82
N GLU A 93 7.68 26.85 -26.08
CA GLU A 93 7.16 25.60 -26.66
C GLU A 93 8.31 24.75 -27.22
N LEU A 94 8.26 23.44 -27.00
CA LEU A 94 9.22 22.48 -27.52
C LEU A 94 8.51 21.50 -28.45
N LEU A 95 8.93 21.48 -29.72
CA LEU A 95 8.49 20.50 -30.70
C LEU A 95 9.57 19.43 -30.89
N VAL A 96 9.24 18.19 -30.59
CA VAL A 96 10.11 17.02 -30.77
C VAL A 96 9.60 16.23 -31.98
N ASN A 97 10.41 16.09 -33.02
CA ASN A 97 10.10 15.28 -34.20
C ASN A 97 11.04 14.07 -34.27
N ARG A 98 10.47 12.88 -34.42
CA ARG A 98 11.20 11.63 -34.62
C ARG A 98 10.80 10.99 -35.95
N ARG A 99 11.79 10.42 -36.62
CA ARG A 99 11.61 9.57 -37.80
C ARG A 99 12.32 8.25 -37.59
N ILE A 100 11.56 7.17 -37.68
CA ILE A 100 12.01 5.79 -37.44
C ILE A 100 11.80 5.02 -38.75
N PRO A 101 12.86 4.85 -39.56
CA PRO A 101 12.78 4.05 -40.77
C PRO A 101 12.86 2.56 -40.44
N ARG A 102 12.23 1.72 -41.26
CA ARG A 102 12.31 0.25 -41.18
C ARG A 102 13.72 -0.26 -41.49
N LYS A 103 14.50 0.52 -42.25
CA LYS A 103 15.91 0.27 -42.55
C LYS A 103 16.71 1.55 -42.39
N GLY A 104 17.76 1.52 -41.57
CA GLY A 104 18.66 2.64 -41.35
C GLY A 104 18.54 3.25 -39.95
N ALA A 105 19.30 4.32 -39.70
CA ALA A 105 19.31 4.97 -38.40
C ALA A 105 18.07 5.86 -38.20
N SER A 106 17.50 5.80 -36.99
CA SER A 106 16.47 6.75 -36.56
C SER A 106 17.04 8.16 -36.47
N SER A 107 16.18 9.17 -36.63
CA SER A 107 16.58 10.58 -36.52
C SER A 107 15.61 11.34 -35.61
N VAL A 108 16.14 12.35 -34.93
CA VAL A 108 15.41 13.21 -33.98
C VAL A 108 15.78 14.66 -34.26
N SER A 109 14.81 15.55 -34.18
CA SER A 109 15.05 17.00 -34.20
C SER A 109 14.15 17.67 -33.17
N CYS A 110 14.68 18.72 -32.53
CA CYS A 110 13.95 19.54 -31.56
C CYS A 110 13.88 20.97 -32.08
N THR A 111 12.70 21.59 -32.01
CA THR A 111 12.50 23.01 -32.35
C THR A 111 11.94 23.73 -31.14
N LEU A 112 12.62 24.79 -30.69
CA LEU A 112 12.19 25.61 -29.55
C LEU A 112 11.49 26.87 -30.05
N TYR A 113 10.41 27.25 -29.40
CA TYR A 113 9.71 28.51 -29.59
C TYR A 113 9.72 29.28 -28.28
N ARG A 114 9.94 30.60 -28.32
CA ARG A 114 9.90 31.48 -27.15
C ARG A 114 9.07 32.71 -27.48
N GLY A 115 8.02 32.98 -26.70
CA GLY A 115 7.06 34.05 -26.99
C GLY A 115 6.38 33.91 -28.37
N GLY A 116 6.11 32.67 -28.80
CA GLY A 116 5.45 32.35 -30.07
C GLY A 116 6.33 32.48 -31.32
N LYS A 117 7.63 32.80 -31.17
CA LYS A 117 8.59 32.84 -32.29
C LYS A 117 9.56 31.67 -32.19
N GLN A 118 9.88 31.07 -33.33
CA GLN A 118 10.90 30.03 -33.41
C GLN A 118 12.26 30.60 -33.00
N VAL A 119 12.95 29.91 -32.11
CA VAL A 119 14.32 30.20 -31.72
C VAL A 119 15.24 29.71 -32.85
N VAL A 120 16.02 30.62 -33.42
CA VAL A 120 16.89 30.36 -34.59
C VAL A 120 18.33 30.03 -34.18
N THR A 121 18.64 30.06 -32.88
CA THR A 121 19.94 29.64 -32.35
C THR A 121 20.04 28.12 -32.29
N ASP A 122 21.27 27.59 -32.31
CA ASP A 122 21.54 26.16 -32.22
C ASP A 122 21.29 25.56 -30.82
N GLU A 123 20.54 26.24 -29.94
CA GLU A 123 20.27 25.82 -28.55
C GLU A 123 19.63 24.43 -28.48
N ALA A 124 18.75 24.11 -29.44
CA ALA A 124 18.04 22.84 -29.51
C ALA A 124 18.74 21.79 -30.40
N VAL A 125 19.85 22.14 -31.06
CA VAL A 125 20.55 21.25 -32.00
C VAL A 125 21.53 20.37 -31.22
N GLN A 126 21.41 19.06 -31.40
CA GLN A 126 22.26 18.07 -30.72
C GLN A 126 23.03 17.20 -31.72
N PRO A 127 24.24 16.74 -31.36
CA PRO A 127 25.15 16.05 -32.28
C PRO A 127 24.76 14.60 -32.60
N SER A 128 23.88 13.99 -31.80
CA SER A 128 23.46 12.59 -31.99
C SER A 128 22.07 12.35 -31.41
N VAL A 129 21.43 11.24 -31.79
CA VAL A 129 20.14 10.81 -31.25
C VAL A 129 20.19 10.67 -29.72
N ASP A 130 21.28 10.11 -29.17
CA ASP A 130 21.43 9.97 -27.72
C ASP A 130 21.61 11.32 -27.01
N ALA A 131 22.23 12.30 -27.67
CA ALA A 131 22.30 13.65 -27.15
C ALA A 131 20.93 14.34 -27.18
N TYR A 132 20.12 14.13 -28.24
CA TYR A 132 18.72 14.58 -28.27
C TYR A 132 17.88 13.94 -27.17
N ASN A 133 18.00 12.64 -26.94
CA ASN A 133 17.27 11.94 -25.88
C ASN A 133 17.57 12.55 -24.51
N ARG A 134 18.86 12.82 -24.22
CA ARG A 134 19.29 13.50 -22.98
C ARG A 134 18.78 14.93 -22.90
N TYR A 135 18.84 15.68 -24.00
CA TYR A 135 18.35 17.07 -24.06
C TYR A 135 16.85 17.16 -23.79
N ILE A 136 16.02 16.28 -24.38
CA ILE A 136 14.57 16.25 -24.15
C ILE A 136 14.28 16.00 -22.66
N LEU A 137 14.91 14.96 -22.09
CA LEU A 137 14.74 14.60 -20.68
C LEU A 137 15.20 15.74 -19.74
N ASP A 138 16.34 16.35 -20.01
CA ASP A 138 16.86 17.48 -19.23
C ASP A 138 15.94 18.72 -19.31
N LYS A 139 15.42 19.05 -20.50
CA LYS A 139 14.46 20.16 -20.67
C LYS A 139 13.17 19.90 -19.89
N LEU A 140 12.67 18.66 -19.89
CA LEU A 140 11.51 18.25 -19.09
C LEU A 140 11.84 18.13 -17.58
N GLY A 141 13.12 18.05 -17.20
CA GLY A 141 13.57 17.95 -15.81
C GLY A 141 13.35 16.58 -15.18
N ILE A 142 13.26 15.52 -15.99
CA ILE A 142 12.99 14.15 -15.53
C ILE A 142 13.98 13.18 -16.15
N THR A 143 14.33 12.14 -15.41
CA THR A 143 15.12 11.02 -15.95
C THR A 143 14.24 10.03 -16.71
N ARG A 144 14.86 9.15 -17.50
CA ARG A 144 14.16 8.09 -18.22
C ARG A 144 13.41 7.15 -17.28
N ASP A 145 14.03 6.77 -16.17
CA ASP A 145 13.43 5.87 -15.20
C ASP A 145 12.27 6.53 -14.47
N GLU A 146 12.42 7.80 -14.07
CA GLU A 146 11.32 8.55 -13.46
C GLU A 146 10.13 8.66 -14.40
N LEU A 147 10.36 8.97 -15.68
CA LEU A 147 9.30 9.00 -16.70
C LEU A 147 8.52 7.67 -16.74
N LEU A 148 9.21 6.54 -16.75
CA LEU A 148 8.59 5.21 -16.93
C LEU A 148 8.02 4.61 -15.64
N ASN A 149 8.46 5.09 -14.47
CA ASN A 149 8.02 4.58 -13.18
C ASN A 149 7.03 5.51 -12.46
N ASN A 150 6.98 6.79 -12.81
CA ASN A 150 6.15 7.79 -12.12
C ASN A 150 5.20 8.57 -13.06
N PHE A 151 5.45 8.63 -14.37
CA PHE A 151 4.65 9.44 -15.31
C PHE A 151 3.94 8.59 -16.38
N ILE A 152 4.55 7.50 -16.86
CA ILE A 152 3.98 6.58 -17.86
C ILE A 152 3.98 5.16 -17.31
N LEU A 153 2.85 4.78 -16.71
CA LEU A 153 2.70 3.50 -16.03
C LEU A 153 1.98 2.52 -16.93
N SER A 154 2.70 1.49 -17.38
CA SER A 154 2.12 0.39 -18.14
C SER A 154 2.29 -0.91 -17.38
N LYS A 155 1.25 -1.75 -17.40
CA LYS A 155 1.20 -3.08 -16.76
C LYS A 155 2.42 -3.96 -17.05
N TYR A 156 3.07 -3.79 -18.21
CA TYR A 156 4.23 -4.59 -18.62
C TYR A 156 5.57 -4.14 -18.03
N ARG A 157 5.64 -2.92 -17.48
CA ARG A 157 6.88 -2.29 -17.03
C ARG A 157 6.79 -1.65 -15.64
N TYR A 158 5.58 -1.44 -15.14
CA TYR A 158 5.36 -0.89 -13.81
C TYR A 158 5.92 -1.82 -12.74
N GLU A 159 6.90 -1.32 -11.99
CA GLU A 159 7.40 -1.94 -10.77
C GLU A 159 6.80 -1.20 -9.58
N ASP A 160 6.06 -1.94 -8.75
CA ASP A 160 5.38 -1.36 -7.60
C ASP A 160 6.38 -1.01 -6.48
N PHE A 161 6.58 0.29 -6.26
CA PHE A 161 7.45 0.86 -5.23
C PHE A 161 7.16 0.33 -3.82
N LEU A 162 5.90 0.01 -3.49
CA LEU A 162 5.56 -0.47 -2.15
C LEU A 162 6.00 -1.93 -1.95
N SER A 163 5.98 -2.71 -3.03
CA SER A 163 6.37 -4.12 -3.03
C SER A 163 7.87 -4.35 -3.31
N SER A 164 8.58 -3.35 -3.83
CA SER A 164 10.00 -3.46 -4.19
C SER A 164 10.94 -3.67 -3.00
N SER A 165 12.16 -4.13 -3.30
CA SER A 165 13.19 -4.40 -2.31
C SER A 165 13.66 -3.12 -1.59
N ASP A 166 14.28 -3.26 -0.40
CA ASP A 166 14.85 -2.11 0.32
C ASP A 166 15.93 -1.38 -0.52
N LYS A 167 16.67 -2.13 -1.34
CA LYS A 167 17.68 -1.59 -2.26
C LYS A 167 17.04 -0.67 -3.30
N GLU A 168 16.01 -1.16 -3.99
CA GLU A 168 15.28 -0.39 -5.01
C GLU A 168 14.59 0.83 -4.38
N LYS A 169 13.96 0.67 -3.22
CA LYS A 169 13.34 1.79 -2.49
C LYS A 169 14.36 2.88 -2.16
N LYS A 170 15.54 2.50 -1.65
CA LYS A 170 16.64 3.43 -1.38
C LYS A 170 17.11 4.12 -2.63
N GLU A 171 17.22 3.40 -3.74
CA GLU A 171 17.66 3.97 -5.02
C GLU A 171 16.65 5.01 -5.54
N VAL A 172 15.36 4.69 -5.52
CA VAL A 172 14.32 5.63 -5.96
C VAL A 172 14.29 6.87 -5.05
N ILE A 173 14.33 6.70 -3.72
CA ILE A 173 14.42 7.81 -2.77
C ILE A 173 15.69 8.64 -2.96
N ASN A 174 16.83 8.00 -3.23
CA ASN A 174 18.09 8.70 -3.46
C ASN A 174 18.03 9.61 -4.69
N ARG A 175 17.32 9.17 -5.75
CA ARG A 175 17.11 9.95 -6.98
C ARG A 175 16.31 11.22 -6.71
N PHE A 176 15.08 11.09 -6.20
CA PHE A 176 14.25 12.28 -5.98
C PHE A 176 14.65 13.11 -4.76
N SER A 177 15.53 12.62 -3.88
CA SER A 177 16.12 13.41 -2.78
C SER A 177 17.38 14.20 -3.18
N ASN A 178 17.82 14.09 -4.45
CA ASN A 178 19.10 14.59 -4.93
C ASN A 178 20.31 14.02 -4.18
N GLY A 179 20.15 12.85 -3.53
CA GLY A 179 21.24 12.19 -2.82
C GLY A 179 22.36 11.68 -3.74
N ILE A 180 22.10 11.56 -5.06
CA ILE A 180 23.13 11.28 -6.08
C ILE A 180 24.25 12.33 -6.06
N LEU A 181 23.92 13.61 -5.87
CA LEU A 181 24.94 14.67 -5.78
C LEU A 181 25.83 14.49 -4.53
N VAL A 182 25.24 13.97 -3.45
CA VAL A 182 25.98 13.66 -2.22
C VAL A 182 26.86 12.43 -2.42
N ASP A 183 26.41 11.44 -3.19
CA ASP A 183 27.21 10.26 -3.55
C ASP A 183 28.46 10.64 -4.35
N GLU A 184 28.33 11.56 -5.30
CA GLU A 184 29.49 12.12 -6.03
C GLU A 184 30.46 12.84 -5.09
N ALA A 185 29.95 13.61 -4.13
CA ALA A 185 30.78 14.28 -3.13
C ALA A 185 31.50 13.29 -2.20
N ILE A 186 30.82 12.21 -1.78
CA ILE A 186 31.42 11.12 -0.98
C ILE A 186 32.54 10.45 -1.78
N ALA A 187 32.27 10.08 -3.03
CA ALA A 187 33.26 9.44 -3.90
C ALA A 187 34.52 10.32 -4.08
N LYS A 188 34.35 11.63 -4.22
CA LYS A 188 35.49 12.57 -4.27
C LYS A 188 36.30 12.64 -2.98
N VAL A 189 35.65 12.62 -1.82
CA VAL A 189 36.38 12.57 -0.54
C VAL A 189 37.12 11.24 -0.40
N GLU A 190 36.53 10.12 -0.86
CA GLU A 190 37.18 8.82 -0.84
C GLU A 190 38.41 8.77 -1.76
N GLU A 191 38.30 9.31 -2.99
CA GLU A 191 39.44 9.51 -3.90
C GLU A 191 40.59 10.28 -3.21
N ASP A 192 40.29 11.33 -2.43
CA ASP A 192 41.28 12.13 -1.70
C ASP A 192 41.91 11.40 -0.49
N ILE A 193 41.18 10.48 0.14
CA ILE A 193 41.66 9.70 1.30
C ILE A 193 42.70 8.66 0.87
N VAL A 194 42.50 7.98 -0.28
CA VAL A 194 43.39 6.91 -0.77
C VAL A 194 44.88 7.27 -0.75
N PRO A 195 45.35 8.39 -1.37
CA PRO A 195 46.77 8.74 -1.37
C PRO A 195 47.30 9.11 0.02
N LEU A 196 46.45 9.65 0.91
CA LEU A 196 46.84 9.99 2.28
C LEU A 196 46.98 8.76 3.17
N SER A 197 46.12 7.75 2.97
CA SER A 197 46.21 6.45 3.66
C SER A 197 47.49 5.70 3.30
N GLU A 198 47.89 5.71 2.02
CA GLU A 198 49.17 5.14 1.59
C GLU A 198 50.35 5.91 2.21
N LYS A 199 50.30 7.25 2.19
CA LYS A 199 51.33 8.08 2.84
C LYS A 199 51.41 7.84 4.35
N LYS A 200 50.28 7.63 5.02
CA LYS A 200 50.22 7.27 6.45
C LYS A 200 50.96 5.97 6.70
N ARG A 201 50.65 4.92 5.92
CA ARG A 201 51.29 3.60 6.02
C ARG A 201 52.81 3.71 5.82
N GLN A 202 53.27 4.48 4.85
CA GLN A 202 54.71 4.69 4.61
C GLN A 202 55.41 5.36 5.80
N VAL A 203 54.80 6.40 6.38
CA VAL A 203 55.37 7.08 7.55
C VAL A 203 55.32 6.17 8.79
N GLU A 204 54.29 5.34 8.96
CA GLU A 204 54.22 4.36 10.05
C GLU A 204 55.33 3.32 9.97
N LEU A 205 55.62 2.79 8.78
CA LEU A 205 56.73 1.88 8.54
C LEU A 205 58.09 2.54 8.80
N GLU A 206 58.26 3.80 8.38
CA GLU A 206 59.46 4.59 8.66
C GLU A 206 59.69 4.75 10.18
N LEU A 207 58.62 5.10 10.92
CA LEU A 207 58.66 5.31 12.37
C LEU A 207 58.97 4.01 13.12
N ALA A 208 58.31 2.91 12.76
CA ALA A 208 58.59 1.59 13.31
C ALA A 208 60.05 1.16 13.07
N GLY A 209 60.59 1.45 11.87
CA GLY A 209 62.00 1.20 11.56
C GLY A 209 62.97 2.03 12.39
N LEU A 210 62.68 3.32 12.59
CA LEU A 210 63.47 4.22 13.42
C LEU A 210 63.44 3.82 14.90
N ASP A 211 62.28 3.40 15.43
CA ASP A 211 62.13 2.93 16.80
C ASP A 211 62.86 1.60 17.03
N GLY A 212 62.80 0.68 16.06
CA GLY A 212 63.61 -0.54 16.07
C GLY A 212 65.11 -0.26 16.11
N ARG A 213 65.57 0.73 15.33
CA ARG A 213 66.97 1.20 15.34
C ARG A 213 67.35 1.85 16.67
N ILE A 214 66.48 2.68 17.25
CA ILE A 214 66.69 3.29 18.57
C ILE A 214 66.86 2.21 19.64
N GLY A 215 65.96 1.21 19.68
CA GLY A 215 66.03 0.11 20.63
C GLY A 215 67.34 -0.67 20.53
N MET A 216 67.81 -0.92 19.30
CA MET A 216 69.09 -1.61 19.07
C MET A 216 70.32 -0.76 19.46
N LEU A 217 70.33 0.53 19.14
CA LEU A 217 71.41 1.43 19.55
C LEU A 217 71.50 1.53 21.08
N GLN A 218 70.36 1.58 21.79
CA GLN A 218 70.32 1.58 23.25
C GLN A 218 70.89 0.28 23.83
N GLU A 219 70.49 -0.87 23.27
CA GLU A 219 70.99 -2.17 23.68
C GLU A 219 72.49 -2.33 23.43
N GLN A 220 73.01 -1.81 22.32
CA GLN A 220 74.44 -1.83 22.03
C GLN A 220 75.25 -0.90 22.92
N ILE A 221 74.79 0.33 23.16
CA ILE A 221 75.44 1.27 24.09
C ILE A 221 75.56 0.62 25.47
N ARG A 222 74.48 -0.01 25.95
CA ARG A 222 74.48 -0.73 27.22
C ARG A 222 75.50 -1.88 27.24
N LYS A 223 75.54 -2.71 26.20
CA LYS A 223 76.50 -3.83 26.09
C LYS A 223 77.95 -3.35 26.05
N GLU A 224 78.24 -2.24 25.37
CA GLU A 224 79.59 -1.67 25.31
C GLU A 224 79.98 -0.97 26.63
N GLU A 225 79.04 -0.35 27.34
CA GLU A 225 79.27 0.19 28.69
C GLU A 225 79.56 -0.93 29.71
N GLU A 226 78.79 -2.03 29.68
CA GLU A 226 79.01 -3.21 30.52
C GLU A 226 80.35 -3.91 30.19
N ALA A 227 80.69 -4.06 28.91
CA ALA A 227 81.95 -4.65 28.45
C ALA A 227 83.19 -3.75 28.64
N GLY A 228 83.00 -2.44 28.88
CA GLY A 228 84.07 -1.52 29.29
C GLY A 228 84.39 -1.60 30.78
N ALA A 229 83.41 -2.01 31.61
CA ALA A 229 83.57 -2.22 33.05
C ALA A 229 84.25 -3.56 33.39
N GLU A 230 84.03 -4.60 32.56
CA GLU A 230 84.70 -5.90 32.64
C GLU A 230 85.95 -5.90 31.75
N ARG A 231 87.15 -6.20 32.28
CA ARG A 231 88.37 -6.25 31.45
C ARG A 231 88.31 -7.39 30.42
N GLY A 232 87.85 -7.07 29.21
CA GLY A 232 88.35 -7.61 27.94
C GLY A 232 87.46 -8.62 27.20
N ARG A 233 86.61 -8.14 26.28
CA ARG A 233 86.34 -8.85 25.02
C ARG A 233 87.24 -8.30 23.92
N THR A 234 87.92 -9.17 23.19
CA THR A 234 88.70 -8.80 22.02
C THR A 234 87.78 -8.25 20.92
N ARG A 235 88.30 -7.38 20.05
CA ARG A 235 87.55 -6.83 18.90
C ARG A 235 86.90 -7.94 18.05
N VAL A 236 87.60 -9.06 17.91
CA VAL A 236 87.13 -10.25 17.20
C VAL A 236 85.89 -10.85 17.88
N GLU A 237 85.91 -11.04 19.20
CA GLU A 237 84.76 -11.57 19.95
C GLU A 237 83.53 -10.64 19.88
N ARG A 238 83.74 -9.32 19.80
CA ARG A 238 82.65 -8.33 19.65
C ARG A 238 81.99 -8.43 18.27
N ILE A 239 82.79 -8.43 17.21
CA ILE A 239 82.29 -8.59 15.84
C ILE A 239 81.54 -9.94 15.72
N MET A 240 82.10 -11.02 16.26
CA MET A 240 81.46 -12.34 16.24
C MET A 240 80.12 -12.36 16.98
N GLY A 241 80.00 -11.63 18.10
CA GLY A 241 78.73 -11.47 18.82
C GLY A 241 77.68 -10.66 18.03
N LEU A 242 78.10 -9.60 17.33
CA LEU A 242 77.23 -8.81 16.47
C LEU A 242 76.79 -9.60 15.23
N GLU A 243 77.68 -10.37 14.61
CA GLU A 243 77.36 -11.27 13.50
C GLU A 243 76.36 -12.36 13.92
N THR A 244 76.51 -12.91 15.13
CA THR A 244 75.54 -13.86 15.70
C THR A 244 74.17 -13.21 15.90
N ALA A 245 74.12 -11.96 16.37
CA ALA A 245 72.87 -11.21 16.50
C ALA A 245 72.23 -10.89 15.15
N ILE A 246 73.02 -10.58 14.11
CA ILE A 246 72.54 -10.40 12.74
C ILE A 246 71.94 -11.72 12.21
N ALA A 247 72.62 -12.84 12.43
CA ALA A 247 72.13 -14.15 12.04
C ALA A 247 70.78 -14.49 12.71
N ALA A 248 70.65 -14.21 14.01
CA ALA A 248 69.41 -14.39 14.74
C ALA A 248 68.28 -13.48 14.23
N LYS A 249 68.56 -12.22 13.89
CA LYS A 249 67.57 -11.30 13.31
C LYS A 249 67.16 -11.69 11.89
N ARG A 250 68.09 -12.20 11.07
CA ARG A 250 67.78 -12.76 9.74
C ARG A 250 66.86 -13.98 9.84
N GLU A 251 67.06 -14.81 10.86
CA GLU A 251 66.18 -15.95 11.14
C GLU A 251 64.78 -15.49 11.60
N GLN A 252 64.71 -14.46 12.45
CA GLN A 252 63.44 -13.83 12.84
C GLN A 252 62.68 -13.27 11.63
N ILE A 253 63.38 -12.66 10.66
CA ILE A 253 62.77 -12.16 9.42
C ILE A 253 62.26 -13.31 8.55
N ARG A 254 63.00 -14.41 8.41
CA ARG A 254 62.56 -15.57 7.63
C ARG A 254 61.28 -16.18 8.21
N THR A 255 61.31 -16.51 9.49
CA THR A 255 60.15 -17.07 10.21
C THR A 255 58.96 -16.10 10.27
N GLY A 256 59.24 -14.79 10.32
CA GLY A 256 58.22 -13.74 10.20
C GLY A 256 57.51 -13.77 8.84
N HIS A 257 58.28 -13.81 7.73
CA HIS A 257 57.70 -13.90 6.39
C HIS A 257 56.88 -15.17 6.21
N GLU A 258 57.39 -16.33 6.62
CA GLU A 258 56.66 -17.60 6.55
C GLU A 258 55.32 -17.55 7.31
N ASN A 259 55.28 -16.89 8.46
CA ASN A 259 54.06 -16.71 9.24
C ASN A 259 53.08 -15.73 8.57
N VAL A 260 53.58 -14.62 8.01
CA VAL A 260 52.75 -13.64 7.29
C VAL A 260 52.16 -14.28 6.05
N ASP A 261 52.96 -14.97 5.24
CA ASP A 261 52.52 -15.66 4.02
C ASP A 261 51.41 -16.68 4.34
N ARG A 262 51.59 -17.48 5.41
CA ARG A 262 50.56 -18.42 5.88
C ARG A 262 49.27 -17.73 6.29
N LEU A 263 49.35 -16.59 6.99
CA LEU A 263 48.16 -15.84 7.41
C LEU A 263 47.46 -15.16 6.22
N GLU A 264 48.22 -14.67 5.23
CA GLU A 264 47.70 -14.12 3.99
C GLU A 264 46.99 -15.18 3.15
N GLU A 265 47.52 -16.41 3.08
CA GLU A 265 46.86 -17.54 2.41
C GLU A 265 45.54 -17.91 3.09
N GLN A 266 45.52 -17.95 4.44
CA GLN A 266 44.29 -18.17 5.19
C GLN A 266 43.26 -17.05 4.98
N LEU A 267 43.70 -15.80 4.92
CA LEU A 267 42.84 -14.65 4.67
C LEU A 267 42.20 -14.74 3.27
N ALA A 268 42.98 -15.11 2.25
CA ALA A 268 42.46 -15.33 0.90
C ALA A 268 41.45 -16.50 0.84
N GLY A 269 41.59 -17.51 1.71
CA GLY A 269 40.58 -18.56 1.87
C GLY A 269 39.26 -18.04 2.45
N VAL A 270 39.32 -17.20 3.48
CA VAL A 270 38.12 -16.60 4.10
C VAL A 270 37.44 -15.59 3.18
N GLN A 271 38.21 -14.80 2.42
CA GLN A 271 37.67 -13.87 1.42
C GLN A 271 36.92 -14.57 0.30
N ARG A 272 37.45 -15.70 -0.20
CA ARG A 272 36.72 -16.53 -1.19
C ARG A 272 35.43 -17.12 -0.63
N ALA A 273 35.43 -17.49 0.66
CA ALA A 273 34.21 -17.97 1.32
C ALA A 273 33.18 -16.84 1.50
N ASP A 274 33.63 -15.62 1.82
CA ASP A 274 32.79 -14.43 1.90
C ASP A 274 32.15 -14.09 0.55
N GLU A 275 32.94 -14.03 -0.53
CA GLU A 275 32.43 -13.81 -1.89
C GLU A 275 31.40 -14.89 -2.29
N ALA A 276 31.71 -16.17 -2.06
CA ALA A 276 30.79 -17.26 -2.34
C ALA A 276 29.51 -17.18 -1.50
N LEU A 277 29.60 -16.73 -0.24
CA LEU A 277 28.44 -16.56 0.65
C LEU A 277 27.57 -15.36 0.23
N GLN A 278 28.18 -14.27 -0.24
CA GLN A 278 27.47 -13.11 -0.79
C GLN A 278 26.72 -13.48 -2.08
N GLU A 279 27.34 -14.25 -2.98
CA GLU A 279 26.67 -14.78 -4.18
C GLU A 279 25.51 -15.72 -3.81
N LEU A 280 25.70 -16.56 -2.79
CA LEU A 280 24.65 -17.44 -2.25
C LEU A 280 23.49 -16.67 -1.63
N GLU A 281 23.77 -15.59 -0.91
CA GLU A 281 22.74 -14.74 -0.30
C GLU A 281 21.94 -14.00 -1.39
N ALA A 282 22.65 -13.44 -2.38
CA ALA A 282 22.07 -12.65 -3.47
C ALA A 282 21.30 -13.49 -4.50
N GLY A 283 21.62 -14.79 -4.63
CA GLY A 283 20.95 -15.69 -5.56
C GLY A 283 19.65 -16.30 -5.03
N ASP A 284 18.82 -16.83 -5.92
CA ASP A 284 17.55 -17.48 -5.58
C ASP A 284 17.69 -18.96 -5.12
N THR A 285 18.87 -19.33 -4.61
CA THR A 285 19.14 -20.71 -4.19
C THR A 285 18.22 -21.10 -3.02
N ALA A 286 17.67 -22.32 -3.05
CA ALA A 286 16.80 -22.83 -1.98
C ALA A 286 17.57 -22.94 -0.65
N LEU A 287 16.87 -22.70 0.48
CA LEU A 287 17.48 -22.64 1.82
C LEU A 287 18.22 -23.94 2.18
N GLU A 288 17.68 -25.10 1.81
CA GLU A 288 18.28 -26.41 2.04
C GLU A 288 19.63 -26.54 1.32
N ALA A 289 19.70 -26.10 0.06
CA ALA A 289 20.95 -26.09 -0.71
C ALA A 289 21.95 -25.04 -0.19
N CYS A 290 21.46 -23.93 0.38
CA CYS A 290 22.32 -22.97 1.07
C CYS A 290 22.94 -23.59 2.33
N LEU A 291 22.18 -24.36 3.12
CA LEU A 291 22.67 -24.99 4.34
C LEU A 291 23.78 -26.03 4.06
N GLU A 292 23.65 -26.82 2.99
CA GLU A 292 24.70 -27.76 2.56
C GLU A 292 26.01 -27.03 2.22
N LYS A 293 25.93 -25.97 1.40
CA LYS A 293 27.10 -25.18 1.00
C LYS A 293 27.73 -24.45 2.19
N ILE A 294 26.92 -23.95 3.12
CA ILE A 294 27.40 -23.32 4.35
C ILE A 294 28.15 -24.35 5.20
N ALA A 295 27.63 -25.57 5.33
CA ALA A 295 28.28 -26.64 6.10
C ALA A 295 29.70 -26.97 5.57
N GLU A 296 29.93 -26.89 4.26
CA GLU A 296 31.27 -27.05 3.66
C GLU A 296 32.23 -25.93 4.09
N MET A 297 31.75 -24.68 4.11
CA MET A 297 32.52 -23.50 4.51
C MET A 297 32.87 -23.49 6.01
N MET A 298 32.09 -24.20 6.85
CA MET A 298 32.29 -24.24 8.30
C MET A 298 33.67 -24.79 8.72
N SER A 299 34.33 -25.57 7.85
CA SER A 299 35.71 -26.04 8.08
C SER A 299 36.74 -24.92 8.27
N LEU A 300 36.44 -23.70 7.78
CA LEU A 300 37.27 -22.50 7.96
C LEU A 300 37.09 -21.84 9.34
N PHE A 301 36.07 -22.26 10.11
CA PHE A 301 35.68 -21.68 11.39
C PHE A 301 35.62 -22.76 12.51
N PRO A 302 36.74 -23.42 12.85
CA PRO A 302 36.75 -24.58 13.75
C PRO A 302 36.28 -24.30 15.18
N ASP A 303 36.35 -23.04 15.64
CA ASP A 303 35.96 -22.64 17.00
C ASP A 303 34.52 -22.09 17.09
N ALA A 304 33.78 -22.02 15.98
CA ALA A 304 32.44 -21.45 15.94
C ALA A 304 31.38 -22.43 16.47
N ARG A 305 30.52 -21.97 17.41
CA ARG A 305 29.36 -22.74 17.86
C ARG A 305 28.18 -22.50 16.93
N GLN A 306 27.77 -23.54 16.20
CA GLN A 306 26.71 -23.45 15.20
C GLN A 306 25.33 -23.78 15.77
N THR A 307 24.32 -23.03 15.33
CA THR A 307 22.91 -23.37 15.52
C THR A 307 22.48 -24.49 14.56
N ASP A 308 21.80 -25.52 15.06
CA ASP A 308 21.24 -26.60 14.23
C ASP A 308 19.97 -26.13 13.49
N TRP A 309 20.18 -25.46 12.36
CA TRP A 309 19.11 -24.87 11.56
C TRP A 309 18.22 -25.91 10.88
N ASP A 310 18.74 -27.09 10.55
CA ASP A 310 17.96 -28.19 9.98
C ASP A 310 16.86 -28.64 10.94
N LYS A 311 17.22 -28.81 12.22
CA LYS A 311 16.26 -29.14 13.27
C LYS A 311 15.21 -28.06 13.46
N VAL A 312 15.61 -26.78 13.44
CA VAL A 312 14.70 -25.62 13.58
C VAL A 312 13.70 -25.55 12.42
N ILE A 313 14.16 -25.80 11.19
CA ILE A 313 13.29 -25.83 10.00
C ILE A 313 12.32 -27.00 10.06
N ALA A 314 12.79 -28.19 10.44
CA ALA A 314 11.94 -29.38 10.57
C ALA A 314 10.81 -29.17 11.59
N GLU A 315 11.11 -28.59 12.76
CA GLU A 315 10.12 -28.30 13.80
C GLU A 315 9.05 -27.31 13.29
N LYS A 316 9.47 -26.23 12.60
CA LYS A 316 8.57 -25.22 12.05
C LYS A 316 7.71 -25.77 10.90
N LYS A 317 8.28 -26.58 10.01
CA LYS A 317 7.53 -27.25 8.93
C LYS A 317 6.48 -28.21 9.49
N GLY A 318 6.79 -28.95 10.56
CA GLY A 318 5.81 -29.80 11.26
C GLY A 318 4.65 -29.02 11.86
N ARG A 319 4.93 -27.89 12.51
CA ARG A 319 3.88 -26.97 13.02
C ARG A 319 3.02 -26.38 11.90
N LEU A 320 3.64 -26.01 10.77
CA LEU A 320 2.94 -25.49 9.59
C LEU A 320 1.98 -26.52 9.01
N GLN A 321 2.41 -27.78 8.88
CA GLN A 321 1.54 -28.87 8.43
C GLN A 321 0.33 -29.05 9.36
N THR A 322 0.56 -29.06 10.67
CA THR A 322 -0.50 -29.22 11.66
C THR A 322 -1.51 -28.07 11.59
N ALA A 323 -1.05 -26.83 11.44
CA ALA A 323 -1.92 -25.67 11.29
C ALA A 323 -2.72 -25.70 9.97
N THR A 324 -2.10 -26.17 8.89
CA THR A 324 -2.74 -26.31 7.57
C THR A 324 -3.85 -27.35 7.58
N GLU A 325 -3.66 -28.47 8.29
CA GLU A 325 -4.72 -29.48 8.48
C GLU A 325 -5.91 -28.91 9.25
N ARG A 326 -5.66 -28.19 10.36
CA ARG A 326 -6.73 -27.52 11.11
C ARG A 326 -7.50 -26.49 10.26
N LEU A 327 -6.82 -25.80 9.35
CA LEU A 327 -7.47 -24.85 8.44
C LEU A 327 -8.44 -25.57 7.50
N LYS A 328 -8.02 -26.71 6.93
CA LYS A 328 -8.89 -27.54 6.07
C LYS A 328 -10.12 -28.06 6.81
N ASP A 329 -9.95 -28.47 8.06
CA ASP A 329 -11.08 -28.89 8.90
C ASP A 329 -12.04 -27.72 9.16
N CYS A 330 -11.51 -26.52 9.43
CA CYS A 330 -12.31 -25.31 9.60
C CYS A 330 -13.03 -24.90 8.30
N ASP A 331 -12.40 -25.04 7.13
CA ASP A 331 -13.04 -24.77 5.83
C ASP A 331 -14.24 -25.68 5.59
N ALA A 332 -14.15 -26.95 5.98
CA ALA A 332 -15.26 -27.89 5.87
C ALA A 332 -16.44 -27.49 6.78
N VAL A 333 -16.14 -27.07 8.01
CA VAL A 333 -17.14 -26.58 8.97
C VAL A 333 -17.77 -25.27 8.48
N LEU A 334 -16.97 -24.35 7.94
CA LEU A 334 -17.45 -23.07 7.42
C LEU A 334 -18.43 -23.28 6.26
N LYS A 335 -18.09 -24.14 5.30
CA LYS A 335 -18.99 -24.50 4.19
C LYS A 335 -20.32 -25.09 4.69
N GLN A 336 -20.28 -25.91 5.73
CA GLN A 336 -21.49 -26.47 6.32
C GLN A 336 -22.36 -25.37 6.98
N ALA A 337 -21.73 -24.44 7.72
CA ALA A 337 -22.41 -23.33 8.37
C ALA A 337 -23.01 -22.33 7.35
N GLU A 338 -22.28 -22.00 6.28
CA GLU A 338 -22.76 -21.16 5.17
C GLU A 338 -23.96 -21.79 4.46
N GLN A 339 -23.92 -23.10 4.22
CA GLN A 339 -25.04 -23.82 3.62
C GLN A 339 -26.28 -23.84 4.53
N GLU A 340 -26.09 -23.99 5.86
CA GLU A 340 -27.21 -23.88 6.80
C GLU A 340 -27.78 -22.45 6.79
N LEU A 341 -26.94 -21.42 6.84
CA LEU A 341 -27.38 -20.02 6.76
C LEU A 341 -28.20 -19.76 5.49
N LYS A 342 -27.72 -20.26 4.35
CA LYS A 342 -28.44 -20.17 3.07
C LYS A 342 -29.82 -20.82 3.15
N ASN A 343 -29.89 -22.07 3.61
CA ASN A 343 -31.17 -22.79 3.74
C ASN A 343 -32.16 -22.07 4.67
N ARG A 344 -31.67 -21.48 5.78
CA ARG A 344 -32.51 -20.72 6.72
C ARG A 344 -32.99 -19.39 6.12
N THR A 345 -32.12 -18.73 5.34
CA THR A 345 -32.43 -17.46 4.67
C THR A 345 -33.45 -17.67 3.56
N ASP A 346 -33.26 -18.68 2.71
CA ASP A 346 -34.21 -19.06 1.66
C ASP A 346 -35.60 -19.38 2.26
N GLY A 347 -35.61 -20.14 3.36
CA GLY A 347 -36.85 -20.46 4.09
C GLY A 347 -37.54 -19.22 4.68
N TRP A 348 -36.77 -18.26 5.20
CA TRP A 348 -37.33 -16.99 5.70
C TRP A 348 -37.86 -16.12 4.55
N GLU A 349 -37.18 -16.04 3.41
CA GLU A 349 -37.64 -15.28 2.25
C GLU A 349 -38.92 -15.87 1.66
N GLN A 350 -39.02 -17.20 1.57
CA GLN A 350 -40.24 -17.86 1.14
C GLN A 350 -41.39 -17.56 2.11
N PHE A 351 -41.16 -17.72 3.41
CA PHE A 351 -42.17 -17.44 4.43
C PHE A 351 -42.59 -15.96 4.43
N LYS A 352 -41.67 -15.04 4.19
CA LYS A 352 -41.93 -13.60 4.08
C LYS A 352 -42.85 -13.27 2.90
N LYS A 353 -42.72 -13.99 1.76
CA LYS A 353 -43.65 -13.85 0.62
C LYS A 353 -45.05 -14.34 0.99
N GLU A 354 -45.14 -15.49 1.66
CA GLU A 354 -46.42 -16.03 2.14
C GLU A 354 -47.08 -15.09 3.16
N TYR A 355 -46.29 -14.50 4.06
CA TYR A 355 -46.75 -13.50 5.02
C TYR A 355 -47.25 -12.22 4.34
N ALA A 356 -46.57 -11.74 3.29
CA ALA A 356 -47.02 -10.58 2.52
C ALA A 356 -48.38 -10.82 1.85
N ALA A 357 -48.56 -11.98 1.22
CA ALA A 357 -49.84 -12.37 0.63
C ALA A 357 -50.95 -12.51 1.69
N PHE A 358 -50.61 -13.02 2.88
CA PHE A 358 -51.52 -13.04 4.02
C PHE A 358 -51.90 -11.63 4.48
N CYS A 359 -50.96 -10.70 4.57
CA CYS A 359 -51.22 -9.31 4.99
C CYS A 359 -52.18 -8.58 4.04
N GLU A 360 -52.07 -8.80 2.73
CA GLU A 360 -53.01 -8.27 1.74
C GLU A 360 -54.42 -8.83 1.95
N ALA A 361 -54.55 -10.17 2.03
CA ALA A 361 -55.84 -10.81 2.28
C ALA A 361 -56.46 -10.43 3.64
N TYR A 362 -55.63 -10.25 4.67
CA TYR A 362 -56.05 -9.81 5.99
C TYR A 362 -56.58 -8.37 5.96
N ARG A 363 -55.91 -7.46 5.23
CA ARG A 363 -56.37 -6.07 5.08
C ARG A 363 -57.75 -6.01 4.45
N ASP A 364 -57.96 -6.71 3.33
CA ASP A 364 -59.25 -6.74 2.63
C ASP A 364 -60.38 -7.30 3.52
N GLN A 365 -60.11 -8.40 4.23
CA GLN A 365 -61.09 -9.01 5.14
C GLN A 365 -61.37 -8.12 6.34
N SER A 366 -60.34 -7.47 6.90
CA SER A 366 -60.50 -6.57 8.04
C SER A 366 -61.30 -5.33 7.68
N ASP A 367 -61.04 -4.74 6.51
CA ASP A 367 -61.74 -3.56 6.01
C ASP A 367 -63.21 -3.89 5.72
N THR A 368 -63.47 -5.03 5.05
CA THR A 368 -64.84 -5.51 4.78
C THR A 368 -65.62 -5.75 6.07
N THR A 369 -65.02 -6.41 7.06
CA THR A 369 -65.68 -6.66 8.35
C THR A 369 -65.89 -5.35 9.12
N ALA A 370 -64.97 -4.39 9.04
CA ALA A 370 -65.13 -3.07 9.65
C ALA A 370 -66.23 -2.24 8.98
N GLU A 371 -66.41 -2.33 7.66
CA GLU A 371 -67.52 -1.71 6.94
C GLU A 371 -68.87 -2.29 7.35
N ARG A 372 -68.99 -3.63 7.38
CA ARG A 372 -70.23 -4.30 7.81
C ARG A 372 -70.60 -3.98 9.25
N LEU A 373 -69.61 -3.90 10.16
CA LEU A 373 -69.84 -3.46 11.53
C LEU A 373 -70.34 -2.01 11.58
N ARG A 374 -69.77 -1.10 10.78
CA ARG A 374 -70.25 0.29 10.68
C ARG A 374 -71.70 0.36 10.18
N GLU A 375 -72.07 -0.43 9.17
CA GLU A 375 -73.44 -0.49 8.65
C GLU A 375 -74.43 -1.01 9.70
N ILE A 376 -74.05 -2.06 10.42
CA ILE A 376 -74.86 -2.61 11.53
C ILE A 376 -75.01 -1.58 12.65
N ASP A 377 -73.95 -0.86 13.01
CA ASP A 377 -73.99 0.19 14.04
C ASP A 377 -74.88 1.38 13.63
N ILE A 378 -74.95 1.71 12.35
CA ILE A 378 -75.90 2.71 11.83
C ILE A 378 -77.32 2.17 11.94
N ARG A 379 -77.57 0.93 11.49
CA ARG A 379 -78.89 0.31 11.53
C ARG A 379 -79.44 0.16 12.95
N LEU A 380 -78.61 -0.22 13.92
CA LEU A 380 -79.00 -0.30 15.33
C LEU A 380 -79.37 1.08 15.89
N ARG A 381 -78.65 2.13 15.50
CA ARG A 381 -78.98 3.52 15.87
C ARG A 381 -80.33 3.96 15.27
N ASP A 382 -80.57 3.67 14.00
CA ASP A 382 -81.84 4.01 13.32
C ASP A 382 -83.04 3.26 13.91
N LEU A 383 -82.87 1.96 14.21
CA LEU A 383 -83.89 1.15 14.89
C LEU A 383 -84.18 1.68 16.29
N SER A 384 -83.14 2.01 17.06
CA SER A 384 -83.28 2.60 18.39
C SER A 384 -84.04 3.93 18.33
N GLY A 385 -83.70 4.82 17.40
CA GLY A 385 -84.42 6.09 17.18
C GLY A 385 -85.88 5.87 16.80
N SER A 386 -86.17 4.91 15.91
CA SER A 386 -87.53 4.56 15.50
C SER A 386 -88.37 4.00 16.65
N ILE A 387 -87.78 3.15 17.50
CA ILE A 387 -88.43 2.62 18.69
C ILE A 387 -88.73 3.75 19.69
N GLU A 388 -87.81 4.69 19.89
CA GLU A 388 -88.03 5.86 20.75
C GLU A 388 -89.18 6.75 20.25
N GLU A 389 -89.26 7.00 18.94
CA GLU A 389 -90.37 7.74 18.33
C GLU A 389 -91.71 7.01 18.51
N LEU A 390 -91.76 5.70 18.29
CA LEU A 390 -92.96 4.89 18.50
C LEU A 390 -93.35 4.88 19.98
N ARG A 391 -92.39 4.78 20.91
CA ARG A 391 -92.64 4.91 22.36
C ARG A 391 -93.14 6.29 22.74
N HIS A 392 -92.72 7.36 22.04
CA HIS A 392 -93.27 8.71 22.23
C HIS A 392 -94.71 8.80 21.72
N LYS A 393 -95.01 8.33 20.51
CA LYS A 393 -96.38 8.25 19.95
C LYS A 393 -97.30 7.42 20.84
N ARG A 394 -96.81 6.29 21.36
CA ARG A 394 -97.52 5.45 22.33
C ARG A 394 -97.93 6.23 23.57
N ARG A 395 -97.01 7.03 24.14
CA ARG A 395 -97.29 7.87 25.32
C ARG A 395 -98.38 8.90 25.02
N ILE A 396 -98.34 9.55 23.85
CA ILE A 396 -99.36 10.53 23.44
C ILE A 396 -100.74 9.87 23.28
N VAL A 397 -100.80 8.76 22.51
CA VAL A 397 -102.05 8.04 22.26
C VAL A 397 -102.62 7.45 23.55
N SER A 398 -101.78 6.87 24.42
CA SER A 398 -102.18 6.38 25.74
C SER A 398 -102.76 7.49 26.62
N ALA A 399 -102.06 8.62 26.75
CA ALA A 399 -102.56 9.77 27.51
C ALA A 399 -103.90 10.30 26.95
N GLY A 400 -104.06 10.25 25.62
CA GLY A 400 -105.31 10.58 24.93
C GLY A 400 -106.44 9.58 25.21
N ILE A 401 -106.14 8.28 25.31
CA ILE A 401 -107.08 7.23 25.72
C ILE A 401 -107.48 7.44 27.18
N ASP A 402 -106.52 7.66 28.08
CA ASP A 402 -106.79 7.89 29.50
C ASP A 402 -107.66 9.13 29.69
N GLY A 403 -107.37 10.21 28.95
CA GLY A 403 -108.19 11.43 28.95
C GLY A 403 -109.62 11.22 28.44
N LEU A 404 -109.80 10.51 27.32
CA LEU A 404 -111.14 10.21 26.77
C LEU A 404 -111.90 9.20 27.62
N SER A 405 -111.22 8.19 28.17
CA SER A 405 -111.79 7.18 29.06
C SER A 405 -112.28 7.82 30.36
N ASN A 406 -111.48 8.72 30.96
CA ASN A 406 -111.89 9.48 32.15
C ASN A 406 -113.09 10.40 31.87
N LYS A 407 -113.15 11.03 30.69
CA LYS A 407 -114.32 11.83 30.28
C LYS A 407 -115.57 10.97 30.12
N LEU A 408 -115.46 9.83 29.43
CA LEU A 408 -116.58 8.91 29.16
C LEU A 408 -117.06 8.18 30.43
N ALA A 409 -116.19 7.92 31.42
CA ALA A 409 -116.59 7.32 32.70
C ALA A 409 -117.51 8.23 33.53
N GLY A 410 -117.54 9.54 33.24
CA GLY A 410 -118.44 10.51 33.87
C GLY A 410 -119.82 10.62 33.22
N SER A 411 -120.13 9.80 32.21
CA SER A 411 -121.42 9.82 31.50
C SER A 411 -122.55 9.31 32.40
N ILE A 412 -123.67 10.02 32.41
CA ILE A 412 -124.87 9.68 33.19
C ILE A 412 -126.02 9.42 32.23
N THR A 413 -126.76 8.33 32.44
CA THR A 413 -127.91 7.95 31.63
C THR A 413 -129.18 8.59 32.21
N CYS A 414 -129.93 9.35 31.41
CA CYS A 414 -131.20 9.92 31.84
C CYS A 414 -132.22 8.81 32.13
N PRO A 415 -132.74 8.67 33.37
CA PRO A 415 -133.64 7.57 33.74
C PRO A 415 -135.00 7.59 33.02
N PHE A 416 -135.36 8.69 32.35
CA PHE A 416 -136.67 8.88 31.74
C PHE A 416 -136.69 8.62 30.23
N CYS A 417 -135.64 9.01 29.50
CA CYS A 417 -135.56 8.86 28.05
C CYS A 417 -134.38 7.99 27.56
N GLY A 418 -133.51 7.53 28.46
CA GLY A 418 -132.37 6.69 28.12
C GLY A 418 -131.22 7.41 27.42
N HIS A 419 -131.26 8.74 27.27
CA HIS A 419 -130.18 9.51 26.64
C HIS A 419 -128.97 9.65 27.58
N GLU A 420 -127.78 9.33 27.08
CA GLU A 420 -126.51 9.50 27.81
C GLU A 420 -125.94 10.89 27.58
N PHE A 421 -125.48 11.55 28.66
CA PHE A 421 -124.89 12.89 28.58
C PHE A 421 -123.82 13.10 29.66
N LEU A 422 -122.99 14.14 29.49
CA LEU A 422 -121.99 14.58 30.48
C LEU A 422 -122.45 15.85 31.20
N VAL A 423 -122.39 15.86 32.53
CA VAL A 423 -122.78 17.03 33.33
C VAL A 423 -121.77 18.18 33.16
N ALA A 424 -120.47 17.87 33.07
CA ALA A 424 -119.41 18.86 32.97
C ALA A 424 -119.28 19.48 31.56
N GLU A 425 -119.64 18.74 30.50
CA GLU A 425 -119.56 19.19 29.10
C GLU A 425 -120.84 18.78 28.34
N PRO A 426 -121.95 19.54 28.44
CA PRO A 426 -123.27 19.13 27.93
C PRO A 426 -123.38 18.98 26.40
N GLN A 427 -122.41 19.53 25.65
CA GLN A 427 -122.35 19.48 24.18
C GLN A 427 -121.42 18.37 23.65
N PHE A 428 -120.83 17.55 24.54
CA PHE A 428 -119.92 16.49 24.13
C PHE A 428 -120.68 15.28 23.58
N ASP A 429 -120.37 14.88 22.35
CA ASP A 429 -120.98 13.74 21.68
C ASP A 429 -120.36 12.43 22.19
N ILE A 430 -121.11 11.71 23.02
CA ILE A 430 -120.69 10.45 23.63
C ILE A 430 -120.51 9.34 22.59
N GLU A 431 -121.36 9.26 21.56
CA GLU A 431 -121.22 8.25 20.50
C GLU A 431 -119.95 8.52 19.66
N ALA A 432 -119.67 9.78 19.32
CA ALA A 432 -118.45 10.16 18.64
C ALA A 432 -117.21 9.91 19.53
N GLY A 433 -117.29 10.22 20.82
CA GLY A 433 -116.24 9.95 21.81
C GLY A 433 -115.92 8.47 21.98
N MET A 434 -116.94 7.58 22.02
CA MET A 434 -116.74 6.14 22.07
C MET A 434 -116.13 5.58 20.77
N LYS A 435 -116.49 6.14 19.61
CA LYS A 435 -115.86 5.80 18.32
C LYS A 435 -114.38 6.20 18.30
N GLU A 436 -114.06 7.40 18.77
CA GLU A 436 -112.69 7.90 18.89
C GLU A 436 -111.87 7.10 19.90
N LEU A 437 -112.44 6.72 21.04
CA LEU A 437 -111.78 5.86 22.03
C LEU A 437 -111.42 4.49 21.43
N LYS A 438 -112.36 3.84 20.73
CA LYS A 438 -112.12 2.57 20.02
C LYS A 438 -111.06 2.73 18.94
N LEU A 439 -111.06 3.86 18.22
CA LEU A 439 -110.04 4.16 17.20
C LEU A 439 -108.65 4.29 17.84
N ARG A 440 -108.52 5.06 18.92
CA ARG A 440 -107.23 5.22 19.63
C ARG A 440 -106.76 3.93 20.29
N GLN A 441 -107.66 3.13 20.86
CA GLN A 441 -107.33 1.81 21.40
C GLN A 441 -106.75 0.90 20.30
N ARG A 442 -107.35 0.88 19.11
CA ARG A 442 -106.79 0.17 17.94
C ARG A 442 -105.43 0.70 17.54
N GLN A 443 -105.26 2.04 17.49
CA GLN A 443 -103.96 2.67 17.21
C GLN A 443 -102.90 2.31 18.26
N LEU A 444 -103.27 2.20 19.54
CA LEU A 444 -102.35 1.78 20.60
C LEU A 444 -101.89 0.33 20.42
N THR A 445 -102.81 -0.57 20.07
CA THR A 445 -102.47 -1.97 19.76
C THR A 445 -101.54 -2.06 18.55
N GLU A 446 -101.79 -1.26 17.51
CA GLU A 446 -100.94 -1.18 16.32
C GLU A 446 -99.55 -0.61 16.63
N ILE A 447 -99.46 0.45 17.46
CA ILE A 447 -98.17 1.02 17.88
C ILE A 447 -97.37 0.02 18.73
N ASN A 448 -98.02 -0.72 19.64
CA ASN A 448 -97.34 -1.76 20.41
C ASN A 448 -96.82 -2.89 19.51
N GLY A 449 -97.64 -3.38 18.56
CA GLY A 449 -97.20 -4.37 17.59
C GLY A 449 -95.98 -3.91 16.79
N ARG A 450 -95.96 -2.65 16.32
CA ARG A 450 -94.80 -2.08 15.62
C ARG A 450 -93.56 -1.92 16.51
N ILE A 451 -93.73 -1.66 17.81
CA ILE A 451 -92.60 -1.61 18.77
C ILE A 451 -92.01 -3.00 18.93
N ASP A 452 -92.86 -4.02 19.12
CA ASP A 452 -92.43 -5.41 19.29
C ASP A 452 -91.72 -5.92 18.02
N GLU A 453 -92.27 -5.66 16.83
CA GLU A 453 -91.63 -5.97 15.54
C GLU A 453 -90.24 -5.32 15.41
N LYS A 454 -90.11 -4.03 15.76
CA LYS A 454 -88.82 -3.33 15.69
C LYS A 454 -87.82 -3.80 16.75
N GLN A 455 -88.31 -4.29 17.89
CA GLN A 455 -87.47 -4.82 18.94
C GLN A 455 -86.95 -6.22 18.56
N GLU A 456 -87.77 -7.07 17.94
CA GLU A 456 -87.32 -8.32 17.31
C GLU A 456 -86.29 -8.08 16.19
N GLU A 457 -86.50 -7.05 15.35
CA GLU A 457 -85.51 -6.63 14.35
C GLU A 457 -84.18 -6.19 15.00
N THR A 458 -84.23 -5.53 16.16
CA THR A 458 -83.02 -5.08 16.90
C THR A 458 -82.25 -6.29 17.43
N ASP A 459 -82.91 -7.22 18.10
CA ASP A 459 -82.29 -8.44 18.63
C ASP A 459 -81.64 -9.27 17.51
N ALA A 460 -82.27 -9.34 16.33
CA ALA A 460 -81.71 -10.01 15.16
C ALA A 460 -80.43 -9.34 14.64
N VAL A 461 -80.39 -8.00 14.64
CA VAL A 461 -79.21 -7.22 14.20
C VAL A 461 -78.08 -7.28 15.24
N GLU A 462 -78.37 -7.28 16.54
CA GLU A 462 -77.38 -7.49 17.60
C GLU A 462 -76.73 -8.88 17.52
N LEU A 463 -77.52 -9.92 17.18
CA LEU A 463 -76.98 -11.26 16.95
C LEU A 463 -76.00 -11.28 15.75
N GLN A 464 -76.28 -10.52 14.69
CA GLN A 464 -75.37 -10.36 13.55
C GLN A 464 -74.09 -9.62 13.96
N GLN A 465 -74.19 -8.56 14.77
CA GLN A 465 -73.04 -7.82 15.30
C GLN A 465 -72.10 -8.71 16.11
N ASN A 466 -72.66 -9.56 16.98
CA ASN A 466 -71.90 -10.51 17.80
C ASN A 466 -71.15 -11.54 16.96
N ARG A 467 -71.75 -12.02 15.85
CA ARG A 467 -71.08 -12.93 14.90
C ARG A 467 -69.90 -12.26 14.22
N LEU A 468 -70.06 -11.03 13.71
CA LEU A 468 -68.96 -10.28 13.07
C LEU A 468 -67.83 -9.96 14.05
N ASN A 469 -68.15 -9.62 15.30
CA ASN A 469 -67.14 -9.39 16.35
C ASN A 469 -66.36 -10.67 16.69
N HIS A 470 -66.99 -11.84 16.63
CA HIS A 470 -66.30 -13.12 16.80
C HIS A 470 -65.36 -13.41 15.62
N GLU A 471 -65.81 -13.19 14.38
CA GLU A 471 -64.98 -13.32 13.18
C GLU A 471 -63.74 -12.41 13.24
N ARG A 472 -63.90 -11.16 13.69
CA ARG A 472 -62.80 -10.21 13.88
C ARG A 472 -61.72 -10.75 14.85
N ARG A 473 -62.13 -11.33 15.98
CA ARG A 473 -61.20 -11.93 16.95
C ARG A 473 -60.44 -13.12 16.38
N ILE A 474 -61.09 -13.95 15.56
CA ILE A 474 -60.43 -15.07 14.87
C ILE A 474 -59.38 -14.54 13.88
N LEU A 475 -59.71 -13.48 13.12
CA LEU A 475 -58.79 -12.84 12.19
C LEU A 475 -57.57 -12.26 12.90
N GLU A 476 -57.77 -11.58 14.04
CA GLU A 476 -56.68 -11.07 14.89
C GLU A 476 -55.78 -12.20 15.41
N GLY A 477 -56.36 -13.31 15.90
CA GLY A 477 -55.58 -14.48 16.36
C GLY A 477 -54.76 -15.15 15.24
N ARG A 478 -55.26 -15.15 14.01
CA ARG A 478 -54.49 -15.62 12.85
C ARG A 478 -53.30 -14.70 12.58
N ARG A 479 -53.49 -13.37 12.64
CA ARG A 479 -52.42 -12.40 12.44
C ARG A 479 -51.29 -12.59 13.45
N THR A 480 -51.61 -12.73 14.75
CA THR A 480 -50.58 -12.94 15.78
C THR A 480 -49.80 -14.23 15.57
N GLY A 481 -50.46 -15.31 15.13
CA GLY A 481 -49.78 -16.58 14.82
C GLY A 481 -48.78 -16.48 13.67
N TRP A 482 -49.12 -15.72 12.62
CA TRP A 482 -48.19 -15.43 11.51
C TRP A 482 -47.00 -14.56 11.95
N GLU A 483 -47.24 -13.54 12.77
CA GLU A 483 -46.19 -12.67 13.33
C GLU A 483 -45.19 -13.47 14.20
N GLU A 484 -45.68 -14.39 15.04
CA GLU A 484 -44.83 -15.27 15.85
C GLU A 484 -43.94 -16.20 15.00
N GLN A 485 -44.49 -16.77 13.93
CA GLN A 485 -43.75 -17.62 13.00
C GLN A 485 -42.66 -16.83 12.27
N LEU A 486 -42.97 -15.61 11.79
CA LEU A 486 -41.98 -14.73 11.15
C LEU A 486 -40.81 -14.43 12.09
N ALA A 487 -41.11 -14.07 13.35
CA ALA A 487 -40.09 -13.85 14.38
C ALA A 487 -39.28 -15.13 14.72
N GLY A 488 -39.88 -16.32 14.55
CA GLY A 488 -39.18 -17.60 14.65
C GLY A 488 -38.13 -17.79 13.55
N HIS A 489 -38.51 -17.55 12.30
CA HIS A 489 -37.59 -17.62 11.15
C HIS A 489 -36.46 -16.58 11.25
N GLU A 490 -36.76 -15.34 11.65
CA GLU A 490 -35.74 -14.31 11.86
C GLU A 490 -34.72 -14.67 12.96
N ARG A 491 -35.16 -15.35 14.03
CA ARG A 491 -34.25 -15.84 15.08
C ARG A 491 -33.35 -16.96 14.57
N ALA A 492 -33.89 -17.86 13.73
CA ALA A 492 -33.11 -18.94 13.15
C ALA A 492 -32.00 -18.41 12.22
N VAL A 493 -32.31 -17.42 11.37
CA VAL A 493 -31.32 -16.76 10.51
C VAL A 493 -30.25 -16.05 11.35
N ARG A 494 -30.64 -15.31 12.39
CA ARG A 494 -29.68 -14.64 13.29
C ARG A 494 -28.73 -15.63 13.98
N ASN A 495 -29.23 -16.76 14.47
CA ASN A 495 -28.40 -17.77 15.11
C ASN A 495 -27.42 -18.43 14.12
N ALA A 496 -27.87 -18.72 12.90
CA ALA A 496 -27.01 -19.26 11.84
C ALA A 496 -25.93 -18.25 11.43
N THR A 497 -26.27 -16.96 11.35
CA THR A 497 -25.32 -15.86 11.06
C THR A 497 -24.23 -15.81 12.13
N ARG A 498 -24.59 -15.83 13.41
CA ARG A 498 -23.63 -15.83 14.52
C ARG A 498 -22.70 -17.06 14.47
N HIS A 499 -23.22 -18.22 14.10
CA HIS A 499 -22.40 -19.43 13.98
C HIS A 499 -21.35 -19.31 12.85
N VAL A 500 -21.72 -18.73 11.70
CA VAL A 500 -20.77 -18.44 10.61
C VAL A 500 -19.69 -17.46 11.09
N GLU A 501 -20.07 -16.37 11.76
CA GLU A 501 -19.12 -15.40 12.31
C GLU A 501 -18.12 -16.02 13.32
N GLU A 502 -18.60 -16.91 14.19
CA GLU A 502 -17.77 -17.65 15.14
C GLU A 502 -16.73 -18.52 14.41
N VAL A 503 -17.15 -19.28 13.39
CA VAL A 503 -16.27 -20.15 12.60
C VAL A 503 -15.28 -19.33 11.77
N GLU A 504 -15.72 -18.25 11.14
CA GLU A 504 -14.85 -17.33 10.38
C GLU A 504 -13.75 -16.73 11.26
N SER A 505 -14.07 -16.37 12.50
CA SER A 505 -13.09 -15.83 13.46
C SER A 505 -12.00 -16.86 13.78
N GLY A 506 -12.38 -18.13 13.94
CA GLY A 506 -11.46 -19.25 14.12
C GLY A 506 -10.58 -19.48 12.89
N HIS A 507 -11.18 -19.46 11.70
CA HIS A 507 -10.47 -19.56 10.43
C HIS A 507 -9.42 -18.44 10.27
N LYS A 508 -9.79 -17.17 10.52
CA LYS A 508 -8.87 -16.02 10.47
C LYS A 508 -7.68 -16.17 11.42
N ARG A 509 -7.91 -16.71 12.62
CA ARG A 509 -6.85 -16.96 13.61
C ARG A 509 -5.86 -18.03 13.12
N ILE A 510 -6.34 -19.15 12.58
CA ILE A 510 -5.48 -20.23 12.06
C ILE A 510 -4.71 -19.76 10.82
N ALA A 511 -5.36 -19.04 9.91
CA ALA A 511 -4.71 -18.43 8.75
C ALA A 511 -3.57 -17.49 9.17
N SER A 512 -3.79 -16.66 10.21
CA SER A 512 -2.75 -15.79 10.77
C SER A 512 -1.58 -16.56 11.39
N GLU A 513 -1.84 -17.69 12.06
CA GLU A 513 -0.79 -18.59 12.58
C GLU A 513 0.05 -19.19 11.46
N ILE A 514 -0.58 -19.62 10.36
CA ILE A 514 0.10 -20.14 9.16
C ILE A 514 1.01 -19.06 8.56
N THR A 515 0.50 -17.85 8.36
CA THR A 515 1.29 -16.74 7.81
C THR A 515 2.47 -16.39 8.72
N ALA A 516 2.29 -16.41 10.04
CA ALA A 516 3.38 -16.19 10.99
C ALA A 516 4.46 -17.27 10.90
N LEU A 517 4.07 -18.55 10.81
CA LEU A 517 5.00 -19.67 10.65
C LEU A 517 5.74 -19.62 9.32
N GLN A 518 5.08 -19.24 8.22
CA GLN A 518 5.71 -19.03 6.92
C GLN A 518 6.74 -17.91 6.97
N SER A 519 6.37 -16.75 7.52
CA SER A 519 7.30 -15.63 7.68
C SER A 519 8.48 -15.98 8.58
N GLU A 520 8.27 -16.79 9.61
CA GLU A 520 9.34 -17.29 10.46
C GLU A 520 10.29 -18.23 9.72
N ILE A 521 9.78 -19.10 8.83
CA ILE A 521 10.59 -19.99 7.98
C ILE A 521 11.38 -19.17 6.96
N GLU A 522 10.76 -18.20 6.29
CA GLU A 522 11.45 -17.26 5.40
C GLU A 522 12.54 -16.46 6.14
N GLY A 523 12.26 -16.09 7.39
CA GLY A 523 13.20 -15.41 8.27
C GLY A 523 14.38 -16.26 8.74
N VAL A 524 14.32 -17.60 8.64
CA VAL A 524 15.46 -18.48 8.97
C VAL A 524 16.62 -18.21 8.04
N ARG A 525 16.38 -18.05 6.73
CA ARG A 525 17.42 -17.77 5.75
C ARG A 525 18.31 -16.61 6.19
N ARG A 526 17.70 -15.47 6.53
CA ARG A 526 18.43 -14.28 6.99
C ARG A 526 19.26 -14.57 8.25
N LYS A 527 18.69 -15.28 9.22
CA LYS A 527 19.39 -15.59 10.48
C LYS A 527 20.59 -16.52 10.28
N VAL A 528 20.48 -17.47 9.35
CA VAL A 528 21.58 -18.37 8.96
C VAL A 528 22.73 -17.54 8.39
N PHE A 529 22.45 -16.68 7.39
CA PHE A 529 23.47 -15.83 6.79
C PHE A 529 24.08 -14.85 7.79
N ASP A 530 23.26 -14.20 8.64
CA ASP A 530 23.73 -13.28 9.69
C ASP A 530 24.73 -13.97 10.65
N GLU A 531 24.46 -15.22 11.04
CA GLU A 531 25.35 -15.99 11.94
C GLU A 531 26.68 -16.31 11.26
N VAL A 532 26.66 -16.74 9.99
CA VAL A 532 27.87 -17.12 9.24
C VAL A 532 28.73 -15.90 8.88
N PHE A 533 28.13 -14.78 8.47
CA PHE A 533 28.87 -13.52 8.26
C PHE A 533 29.55 -13.05 9.55
N GLY A 534 28.90 -13.22 10.70
CA GLY A 534 29.51 -12.96 12.00
C GLY A 534 30.81 -13.75 12.22
N PHE A 535 30.83 -15.03 11.86
CA PHE A 535 32.04 -15.87 11.95
C PHE A 535 33.13 -15.43 10.98
N ILE A 536 32.76 -15.04 9.75
CA ILE A 536 33.68 -14.50 8.74
C ILE A 536 34.35 -13.21 9.24
N ASP A 537 33.57 -12.27 9.76
CA ASP A 537 34.06 -10.98 10.25
C ASP A 537 35.05 -11.16 11.41
N GLU A 538 34.70 -12.01 12.39
CA GLU A 538 35.57 -12.31 13.53
C GLU A 538 36.91 -12.91 13.09
N ARG A 539 36.86 -13.85 12.12
CA ARG A 539 38.06 -14.52 11.58
C ARG A 539 38.92 -13.56 10.75
N ASN A 540 38.30 -12.77 9.88
CA ASN A 540 38.98 -11.73 9.09
C ASN A 540 39.68 -10.71 9.98
N ALA A 541 39.02 -10.24 11.04
CA ALA A 541 39.61 -9.31 11.98
C ALA A 541 40.82 -9.93 12.73
N ALA A 542 40.75 -11.20 13.10
CA ALA A 542 41.85 -11.91 13.74
C ALA A 542 43.06 -12.08 12.81
N LEU A 543 42.85 -12.50 11.57
CA LEU A 543 43.91 -12.70 10.57
C LEU A 543 44.61 -11.38 10.20
N ASN A 544 43.84 -10.33 9.92
CA ASN A 544 44.39 -9.00 9.60
C ASN A 544 45.23 -8.42 10.75
N ARG A 545 44.81 -8.61 12.00
CA ARG A 545 45.62 -8.22 13.17
C ARG A 545 46.95 -8.99 13.21
N GLY A 546 46.92 -10.31 12.96
CA GLY A 546 48.12 -11.14 12.92
C GLY A 546 49.11 -10.73 11.82
N ILE A 547 48.63 -10.48 10.60
CA ILE A 547 49.47 -10.03 9.47
C ILE A 547 50.14 -8.70 9.79
N ARG A 548 49.40 -7.74 10.37
CA ARG A 548 49.93 -6.44 10.72
C ARG A 548 51.09 -6.56 11.72
N VAL A 549 50.87 -7.30 12.81
CA VAL A 549 51.89 -7.54 13.84
C VAL A 549 53.13 -8.23 13.24
N GLY A 550 52.93 -9.23 12.39
CA GLY A 550 54.04 -9.93 11.73
C GLY A 550 54.87 -9.01 10.82
N LYS A 551 54.24 -8.11 10.06
CA LYS A 551 54.94 -7.13 9.21
C LYS A 551 55.71 -6.09 10.03
N GLU A 552 55.14 -5.62 11.14
CA GLU A 552 55.80 -4.71 12.08
C GLU A 552 57.07 -5.35 12.66
N ASP A 553 57.00 -6.62 13.06
CA ASP A 553 58.13 -7.38 13.61
C ASP A 553 59.25 -7.61 12.58
N ILE A 554 58.90 -7.92 11.32
CA ILE A 554 59.86 -8.08 10.22
C ILE A 554 60.62 -6.76 9.98
N GLN A 555 59.90 -5.65 9.90
CA GLN A 555 60.50 -4.34 9.65
C GLN A 555 61.41 -3.91 10.80
N ALA A 556 60.98 -4.13 12.04
CA ALA A 556 61.81 -3.85 13.22
C ALA A 556 63.10 -4.69 13.22
N ALA A 557 63.02 -5.97 12.83
CA ALA A 557 64.17 -6.84 12.71
C ALA A 557 65.12 -6.46 11.56
N ALA A 558 64.59 -5.95 10.43
CA ALA A 558 65.39 -5.45 9.31
C ALA A 558 66.22 -4.21 9.70
N CYS A 559 65.57 -3.21 10.31
CA CYS A 559 66.28 -2.02 10.80
C CYS A 559 67.29 -2.35 11.91
N ALA A 560 67.02 -3.39 12.71
CA ALA A 560 67.98 -3.90 13.68
C ALA A 560 69.26 -4.44 13.01
N ILE A 561 69.14 -5.15 11.89
CA ILE A 561 70.30 -5.66 11.12
C ILE A 561 71.14 -4.50 10.58
N ASP A 562 70.50 -3.49 9.98
CA ASP A 562 71.22 -2.33 9.43
C ASP A 562 72.03 -1.61 10.51
N THR A 563 71.45 -1.51 11.72
CA THR A 563 72.10 -0.93 12.88
C THR A 563 73.32 -1.76 13.30
N LEU A 564 73.16 -3.08 13.45
CA LEU A 564 74.26 -3.98 13.81
C LEU A 564 75.40 -3.93 12.78
N GLN A 565 75.08 -3.86 11.50
CA GLN A 565 76.06 -3.76 10.42
C GLN A 565 76.81 -2.41 10.42
N ALA A 566 76.12 -1.31 10.70
CA ALA A 566 76.76 -0.01 10.87
C ALA A 566 77.75 -0.03 12.05
N THR A 567 77.38 -0.67 13.17
CA THR A 567 78.27 -0.80 14.33
C THR A 567 79.49 -1.67 14.03
N ILE A 568 79.36 -2.73 13.23
CA ILE A 568 80.53 -3.53 12.80
C ILE A 568 81.49 -2.66 11.98
N ARG A 569 80.98 -1.82 11.06
CA ARG A 569 81.81 -0.90 10.27
C ARG A 569 82.51 0.14 11.15
N GLU A 570 81.79 0.74 12.10
CA GLU A 570 82.38 1.68 13.07
C GLU A 570 83.44 1.01 13.96
N LEU A 571 83.19 -0.25 14.37
CA LEU A 571 84.16 -1.07 15.09
C LEU A 571 85.40 -1.39 14.25
N ASP A 572 85.31 -1.44 12.92
CA ASP A 572 86.42 -1.68 11.98
C ASP A 572 87.25 -0.41 11.68
N GLU A 573 86.64 0.78 11.77
CA GLU A 573 87.26 2.06 11.41
C GLU A 573 87.79 2.89 12.61
N ALA A 574 87.25 2.73 13.82
CA ALA A 574 87.56 3.61 14.97
C ALA A 574 88.57 3.05 16.00
N ALA A 575 89.28 3.94 16.70
CA ALA A 575 90.03 3.62 17.93
C ALA A 575 89.06 3.47 19.13
N SER A 576 89.30 2.49 20.01
CA SER A 576 88.33 2.01 21.02
C SER A 576 87.71 3.02 22.01
N PRO A 577 88.28 4.20 22.33
CA PRO A 577 87.63 5.17 23.23
C PRO A 577 86.45 5.95 22.62
N ASP A 578 86.38 6.07 21.29
CA ASP A 578 85.43 6.99 20.61
C ASP A 578 84.11 6.32 20.18
N LEU A 579 84.00 4.99 20.28
CA LEU A 579 82.85 4.22 19.78
C LEU A 579 81.55 4.49 20.57
N ILE A 580 81.62 4.54 21.89
CA ILE A 580 80.43 4.82 22.73
C ILE A 580 79.89 6.23 22.45
N GLN A 581 80.79 7.18 22.19
CA GLN A 581 80.40 8.55 21.86
C GLN A 581 79.75 8.60 20.47
N SER A 582 80.33 7.92 19.47
CA SER A 582 79.73 7.74 18.13
C SER A 582 78.31 7.15 18.20
N LEU A 583 78.13 6.05 18.94
CA LEU A 583 76.82 5.40 19.09
C LEU A 583 75.80 6.31 19.81
N LYS A 584 76.24 7.08 20.81
CA LYS A 584 75.40 8.07 21.51
C LYS A 584 75.00 9.21 20.59
N ASP A 585 75.89 9.66 19.71
CA ASP A 585 75.61 10.71 18.73
C ASP A 585 74.64 10.21 17.64
N THR A 586 74.86 8.99 17.12
CA THR A 586 73.94 8.32 16.17
C THR A 586 72.57 8.04 16.78
N LEU A 587 72.49 7.68 18.07
CA LEU A 587 71.23 7.55 18.81
C LEU A 587 70.51 8.90 18.91
N ARG A 588 71.24 9.98 19.16
CA ARG A 588 70.66 11.33 19.24
C ARG A 588 70.10 11.79 17.90
N GLU A 589 70.82 11.54 16.81
CA GLU A 589 70.38 11.83 15.44
C GLU A 589 69.13 10.99 15.07
N THR A 590 69.16 9.69 15.35
CA THR A 590 68.04 8.78 15.04
C THR A 590 66.78 9.14 15.84
N ARG A 591 66.94 9.56 17.11
CA ARG A 591 65.84 10.11 17.91
C ARG A 591 65.28 11.40 17.33
N GLY A 592 66.13 12.27 16.78
CA GLY A 592 65.70 13.46 16.04
C GLY A 592 64.82 13.09 14.85
N LYS A 593 65.27 12.14 14.01
CA LYS A 593 64.52 11.63 12.86
C LYS A 593 63.21 10.94 13.25
N SER A 594 63.20 10.15 14.34
CA SER A 594 61.96 9.51 14.86
C SER A 594 60.94 10.57 15.31
N ASN A 595 61.38 11.62 16.02
CA ASN A 595 60.50 12.73 16.40
C ASN A 595 59.95 13.49 15.18
N GLU A 596 60.75 13.72 14.15
CA GLU A 596 60.30 14.34 12.90
C GLU A 596 59.30 13.45 12.13
N ALA A 597 59.56 12.14 12.06
CA ALA A 597 58.65 11.16 11.48
C ALA A 597 57.33 11.09 12.27
N ALA A 598 57.37 11.15 13.61
CA ALA A 598 56.19 11.24 14.47
C ALA A 598 55.38 12.52 14.25
N GLY A 599 56.07 13.66 14.05
CA GLY A 599 55.43 14.91 13.65
C GLY A 599 54.72 14.79 12.29
N ARG A 600 55.39 14.18 11.29
CA ARG A 600 54.78 13.88 9.97
C ARG A 600 53.59 12.94 10.09
N LYS A 601 53.69 11.89 10.91
CA LYS A 601 52.59 10.94 11.17
C LYS A 601 51.37 11.69 11.72
N THR A 602 51.58 12.47 12.78
CA THR A 602 50.50 13.24 13.43
C THR A 602 49.82 14.18 12.44
N ALA A 603 50.58 14.84 11.57
CA ALA A 603 50.03 15.73 10.55
C ALA A 603 49.22 14.98 9.48
N VAL A 604 49.70 13.81 9.01
CA VAL A 604 48.96 12.98 8.04
C VAL A 604 47.70 12.39 8.68
N ASP A 605 47.80 11.88 9.91
CA ASP A 605 46.67 11.36 10.69
C ASP A 605 45.59 12.42 10.90
N ALA A 606 45.97 13.66 11.20
CA ALA A 606 45.03 14.75 11.36
C ALA A 606 44.27 15.06 10.05
N ARG A 607 44.95 14.98 8.90
CA ARG A 607 44.31 15.20 7.58
C ARG A 607 43.39 14.05 7.20
N VAL A 608 43.82 12.80 7.38
CA VAL A 608 42.97 11.61 7.13
C VAL A 608 41.73 11.69 8.01
N ARG A 609 41.90 11.94 9.31
CA ARG A 609 40.77 12.09 10.26
C ARG A 609 39.81 13.22 9.84
N ALA A 610 40.33 14.35 9.36
CA ALA A 610 39.47 15.46 8.91
C ALA A 610 38.61 15.06 7.69
N LEU A 611 39.18 14.35 6.72
CA LEU A 611 38.45 13.84 5.55
C LEU A 611 37.48 12.72 5.94
N GLU A 612 37.84 11.82 6.85
CA GLU A 612 36.93 10.80 7.39
C GLU A 612 35.71 11.43 8.07
N ILE A 613 35.92 12.47 8.89
CA ILE A 613 34.83 13.25 9.52
C ILE A 613 33.97 13.92 8.44
N GLN A 614 34.57 14.46 7.38
CA GLN A 614 33.83 15.06 6.27
C GLN A 614 32.98 14.02 5.53
N ARG A 615 33.54 12.84 5.25
CA ARG A 615 32.82 11.70 4.65
C ARG A 615 31.63 11.29 5.50
N GLU A 616 31.83 11.11 6.82
CA GLU A 616 30.75 10.77 7.75
C GLU A 616 29.65 11.83 7.77
N ARG A 617 30.00 13.12 7.73
CA ARG A 617 29.02 14.20 7.63
C ARG A 617 28.22 14.15 6.34
N PHE A 618 28.84 13.83 5.20
CA PHE A 618 28.10 13.65 3.95
C PHE A 618 27.15 12.45 4.01
N VAL A 619 27.57 11.32 4.60
CA VAL A 619 26.69 10.17 4.82
C VAL A 619 25.50 10.55 5.72
N GLN A 620 25.74 11.23 6.84
CA GLN A 620 24.67 11.71 7.72
C GLN A 620 23.73 12.69 7.00
N PHE A 621 24.27 13.59 6.18
CA PHE A 621 23.49 14.54 5.39
C PHE A 621 22.63 13.81 4.33
N LYS A 622 23.19 12.79 3.66
CA LYS A 622 22.45 11.93 2.73
C LYS A 622 21.29 11.24 3.43
N THR A 623 21.54 10.62 4.58
CA THR A 623 20.50 9.99 5.41
C THR A 623 19.44 11.01 5.83
N TYR A 624 19.82 12.22 6.22
CA TYR A 624 18.88 13.30 6.56
C TYR A 624 17.99 13.70 5.36
N LEU A 625 18.57 13.89 4.17
CA LEU A 625 17.83 14.18 2.94
C LEU A 625 16.83 13.07 2.62
N ALA A 626 17.27 11.81 2.67
CA ALA A 626 16.41 10.67 2.43
C ALA A 626 15.21 10.63 3.39
N ASN A 627 15.45 10.78 4.71
CA ASN A 627 14.37 10.74 5.71
C ASN A 627 13.40 11.91 5.59
N THR A 628 13.90 13.13 5.33
CA THR A 628 13.04 14.29 5.09
C THR A 628 12.09 14.06 3.92
N LYS A 629 12.59 13.40 2.86
CA LYS A 629 11.81 13.09 1.66
C LYS A 629 10.88 11.89 1.86
N ILE A 630 11.26 10.92 2.69
CA ILE A 630 10.38 9.83 3.14
C ILE A 630 9.19 10.38 3.94
N GLU A 631 9.42 11.31 4.87
CA GLU A 631 8.34 11.98 5.61
C GLU A 631 7.43 12.79 4.67
N ALA A 632 8.02 13.53 3.73
CA ALA A 632 7.25 14.27 2.73
C ALA A 632 6.42 13.32 1.84
N LEU A 633 6.99 12.19 1.41
CA LEU A 633 6.29 11.15 0.66
C LEU A 633 5.10 10.61 1.48
N SER A 634 5.33 10.24 2.75
CA SER A 634 4.26 9.75 3.63
C SER A 634 3.12 10.75 3.77
N ARG A 635 3.44 12.03 4.00
CA ARG A 635 2.44 13.08 4.12
C ARG A 635 1.64 13.24 2.83
N ILE A 636 2.32 13.41 1.69
CA ILE A 636 1.67 13.66 0.40
C ILE A 636 0.83 12.45 -0.04
N THR A 637 1.33 11.22 0.14
CA THR A 637 0.55 10.01 -0.16
C THR A 637 -0.73 9.96 0.66
N ASN A 638 -0.68 10.32 1.95
CA ASN A 638 -1.84 10.35 2.82
C ASN A 638 -2.83 11.48 2.49
N GLU A 639 -2.35 12.63 2.02
CA GLU A 639 -3.20 13.70 1.45
C GLU A 639 -4.01 13.14 0.26
N PHE A 640 -3.34 12.50 -0.70
CA PHE A 640 -4.03 11.90 -1.85
C PHE A 640 -5.01 10.79 -1.46
N LEU A 641 -4.63 9.92 -0.52
CA LEU A 641 -5.52 8.88 0.01
C LEU A 641 -6.77 9.46 0.66
N GLN A 642 -6.63 10.59 1.35
CA GLN A 642 -7.76 11.31 1.93
C GLN A 642 -8.67 11.91 0.85
N ASP A 643 -8.09 12.50 -0.19
CA ASP A 643 -8.84 13.16 -1.27
C ASP A 643 -9.66 12.15 -2.11
N ILE A 644 -9.17 10.91 -2.29
CA ILE A 644 -9.92 9.82 -2.95
C ILE A 644 -10.92 9.11 -2.01
N GLY A 645 -11.10 9.61 -0.78
CA GLY A 645 -12.05 9.04 0.19
C GLY A 645 -11.61 7.72 0.82
N SER A 646 -10.31 7.40 0.81
CA SER A 646 -9.80 6.17 1.44
C SER A 646 -9.67 6.32 2.94
N ASP A 647 -10.08 5.28 3.67
CA ASP A 647 -9.87 5.07 5.11
C ASP A 647 -8.44 4.59 5.45
N ILE A 648 -7.64 4.25 4.44
CA ILE A 648 -6.28 3.74 4.58
C ILE A 648 -5.31 4.91 4.71
N ARG A 649 -4.34 4.77 5.61
CA ARG A 649 -3.16 5.62 5.72
C ARG A 649 -1.90 4.78 5.69
N ILE A 650 -0.81 5.38 5.24
CA ILE A 650 0.50 4.74 5.10
C ILE A 650 1.53 5.54 5.88
N ARG A 651 2.33 4.83 6.67
CA ARG A 651 3.51 5.38 7.31
C ARG A 651 4.75 4.78 6.65
N PHE A 652 5.58 5.67 6.12
CA PHE A 652 6.92 5.32 5.65
C PHE A 652 7.91 5.71 6.74
N ASP A 653 8.73 4.75 7.16
CA ASP A 653 9.78 4.93 8.16
C ASP A 653 11.13 4.61 7.50
N GLY A 654 12.10 5.53 7.55
CA GLY A 654 13.45 5.27 7.01
C GLY A 654 14.36 4.43 7.93
N TYR A 655 13.84 4.06 9.10
CA TYR A 655 14.51 3.20 10.06
C TYR A 655 13.58 2.10 10.55
N THR A 656 14.15 0.92 10.79
CA THR A 656 13.46 -0.16 11.47
C THR A 656 14.16 -0.48 12.78
N VAL A 657 13.41 -0.50 13.88
CA VAL A 657 13.90 -0.95 15.18
C VAL A 657 13.77 -2.48 15.26
N LEU A 658 14.90 -3.18 15.38
CA LEU A 658 14.90 -4.63 15.58
C LEU A 658 14.40 -4.97 16.99
N LYS A 659 13.94 -6.21 17.21
CA LYS A 659 13.57 -6.71 18.55
C LYS A 659 14.70 -6.61 19.58
N SER A 660 15.94 -6.49 19.13
CA SER A 660 17.13 -6.24 19.95
C SER A 660 17.34 -4.77 20.36
N GLY A 661 16.49 -3.85 19.90
CA GLY A 661 16.66 -2.40 20.10
C GLY A 661 17.67 -1.75 19.14
N LYS A 662 18.38 -2.53 18.30
CA LYS A 662 19.26 -1.99 17.25
C LYS A 662 18.41 -1.31 16.18
N VAL A 663 18.74 -0.05 15.87
CA VAL A 663 18.14 0.71 14.78
C VAL A 663 18.91 0.39 13.50
N ARG A 664 18.20 -0.10 12.48
CA ARG A 664 18.76 -0.32 11.14
C ARG A 664 18.16 0.71 10.18
N GLU A 665 19.00 1.31 9.35
CA GLU A 665 18.55 2.15 8.24
C GLU A 665 17.94 1.25 7.16
N LYS A 666 16.62 1.20 7.16
CA LYS A 666 15.79 0.35 6.30
C LYS A 666 14.46 1.07 6.12
N ILE A 667 14.02 1.16 4.86
CA ILE A 667 12.73 1.76 4.54
C ILE A 667 11.66 0.71 4.81
N SER A 668 10.92 0.93 5.89
CA SER A 668 9.74 0.14 6.24
C SER A 668 8.47 0.91 5.93
N ILE A 669 7.46 0.16 5.48
CA ILE A 669 6.15 0.69 5.13
C ILE A 669 5.16 -0.03 6.04
N SER A 670 4.39 0.74 6.79
CA SER A 670 3.35 0.22 7.69
C SER A 670 2.00 0.84 7.34
N LEU A 671 0.96 0.02 7.49
CA LEU A 671 -0.40 0.36 7.10
C LEU A 671 -1.20 0.76 8.33
N LEU A 672 -1.93 1.85 8.25
CA LEU A 672 -2.74 2.37 9.33
C LEU A 672 -4.20 2.43 8.87
N ARG A 673 -5.10 1.78 9.60
CA ARG A 673 -6.56 1.94 9.48
C ARG A 673 -7.08 2.37 10.83
N ASP A 674 -7.77 3.51 10.89
CA ASP A 674 -8.23 4.13 12.14
C ASP A 674 -7.13 4.30 13.22
N GLY A 675 -5.89 4.50 12.76
CA GLY A 675 -4.72 4.62 13.64
C GLY A 675 -4.12 3.31 14.14
N MET A 676 -4.65 2.15 13.75
CA MET A 676 -4.10 0.83 14.09
C MET A 676 -3.23 0.25 12.96
N ASP A 677 -2.07 -0.30 13.33
CA ASP A 677 -1.16 -0.96 12.38
C ASP A 677 -1.73 -2.29 11.89
N CYS A 678 -2.05 -2.35 10.59
CA CYS A 678 -2.68 -3.51 9.95
C CYS A 678 -1.64 -4.50 9.37
N GLY A 679 -0.34 -4.19 9.42
CA GLY A 679 0.74 -5.03 8.91
C GLY A 679 1.21 -4.64 7.51
N SER A 680 1.70 -5.61 6.73
CA SER A 680 2.38 -5.39 5.45
C SER A 680 1.42 -5.15 4.27
N PHE A 681 1.94 -4.49 3.23
CA PHE A 681 1.26 -4.19 1.96
C PHE A 681 0.55 -5.40 1.32
N GLY A 682 1.14 -6.60 1.41
CA GLY A 682 0.57 -7.82 0.83
C GLY A 682 -0.75 -8.29 1.43
N LYS A 683 -1.26 -7.63 2.48
CA LYS A 683 -2.59 -7.91 3.05
C LYS A 683 -3.73 -7.15 2.35
N PHE A 684 -3.43 -6.19 1.47
CA PHE A 684 -4.46 -5.44 0.76
C PHE A 684 -5.24 -6.33 -0.22
N SER A 685 -6.54 -6.05 -0.34
CA SER A 685 -7.27 -6.46 -1.54
C SER A 685 -6.68 -5.78 -2.78
N ALA A 686 -6.85 -6.38 -3.95
CA ALA A 686 -6.30 -5.83 -5.19
C ALA A 686 -6.79 -4.39 -5.47
N GLY A 687 -8.03 -4.06 -5.10
CA GLY A 687 -8.59 -2.72 -5.21
C GLY A 687 -7.97 -1.72 -4.23
N GLU A 688 -7.74 -2.10 -2.97
CA GLU A 688 -7.05 -1.25 -1.97
C GLU A 688 -5.60 -0.98 -2.36
N ALA A 689 -4.88 -2.03 -2.80
CA ALA A 689 -3.52 -1.92 -3.28
C ALA A 689 -3.43 -0.95 -4.46
N ALA A 690 -4.37 -1.02 -5.40
CA ALA A 690 -4.42 -0.10 -6.53
C ALA A 690 -4.62 1.37 -6.11
N ARG A 691 -5.48 1.66 -5.12
CA ARG A 691 -5.66 3.04 -4.62
C ARG A 691 -4.40 3.60 -3.98
N VAL A 692 -3.78 2.77 -3.14
CA VAL A 692 -2.57 3.08 -2.40
C VAL A 692 -1.38 3.29 -3.35
N ASN A 693 -1.25 2.44 -4.36
CA ASN A 693 -0.24 2.57 -5.40
C ASN A 693 -0.42 3.89 -6.15
N LEU A 694 -1.64 4.17 -6.64
CA LEU A 694 -1.92 5.42 -7.35
C LEU A 694 -1.58 6.65 -6.49
N ALA A 695 -1.99 6.69 -5.22
CA ALA A 695 -1.67 7.78 -4.31
C ALA A 695 -0.15 7.93 -4.10
N THR A 696 0.58 6.82 -4.03
CA THR A 696 2.04 6.82 -3.88
C THR A 696 2.73 7.34 -5.15
N ILE A 697 2.28 6.91 -6.33
CA ILE A 697 2.77 7.40 -7.63
C ILE A 697 2.58 8.92 -7.73
N LEU A 698 1.38 9.41 -7.43
CA LEU A 698 1.07 10.85 -7.46
C LEU A 698 1.97 11.63 -6.49
N ALA A 699 2.23 11.06 -5.31
CA ALA A 699 3.14 11.65 -4.34
C ALA A 699 4.59 11.70 -4.84
N MET A 700 5.07 10.62 -5.46
CA MET A 700 6.39 10.57 -6.08
C MET A 700 6.50 11.57 -7.23
N GLN A 701 5.50 11.67 -8.10
CA GLN A 701 5.46 12.64 -9.19
C GLN A 701 5.52 14.08 -8.67
N LYS A 702 4.74 14.39 -7.63
CA LYS A 702 4.76 15.70 -6.97
C LYS A 702 6.14 16.01 -6.38
N LEU A 703 6.81 15.02 -5.78
CA LEU A 703 8.16 15.17 -5.25
C LEU A 703 9.23 15.35 -6.33
N VAL A 704 9.15 14.59 -7.44
CA VAL A 704 10.05 14.77 -8.59
C VAL A 704 9.90 16.18 -9.15
N ASN A 705 8.67 16.59 -9.49
CA ASN A 705 8.40 17.93 -10.02
C ASN A 705 8.80 19.06 -9.06
N SER A 706 8.64 18.88 -7.74
CA SER A 706 9.05 19.87 -6.74
C SER A 706 10.56 20.03 -6.62
N ASN A 707 11.34 19.05 -7.09
CA ASN A 707 12.80 19.07 -7.06
C ASN A 707 13.43 19.45 -8.40
N CYS A 708 12.63 19.68 -9.44
CA CYS A 708 13.11 20.19 -10.71
C CYS A 708 13.57 21.64 -10.59
N ASP A 709 14.64 22.01 -11.31
CA ASP A 709 15.15 23.38 -11.31
C ASP A 709 14.24 24.35 -12.09
N GLY A 710 13.87 25.47 -11.46
CA GLY A 710 13.18 26.59 -12.10
C GLY A 710 11.85 26.19 -12.73
N ASP A 711 11.71 26.39 -14.04
CA ASP A 711 10.46 26.15 -14.77
C ASP A 711 10.32 24.72 -15.32
N LYS A 712 11.28 23.82 -15.03
CA LYS A 712 11.28 22.41 -15.46
C LYS A 712 10.15 21.59 -14.77
N GLY A 713 10.11 20.29 -15.03
CA GLY A 713 9.06 19.37 -14.57
C GLY A 713 8.04 19.05 -15.67
N LEU A 714 7.28 17.98 -15.48
CA LEU A 714 6.31 17.46 -16.46
C LEU A 714 4.92 17.33 -15.82
N ASP A 715 3.91 17.92 -16.44
CA ASP A 715 2.49 17.73 -16.12
C ASP A 715 1.87 16.75 -17.12
N LEU A 716 2.07 15.46 -16.83
CA LEU A 716 1.51 14.34 -17.58
C LEU A 716 1.48 13.10 -16.68
N LEU A 717 0.35 12.39 -16.64
CA LEU A 717 0.25 11.06 -16.08
C LEU A 717 -0.45 10.13 -17.06
N VAL A 718 0.15 8.99 -17.35
CA VAL A 718 -0.40 7.99 -18.26
C VAL A 718 -0.55 6.68 -17.49
N LEU A 719 -1.76 6.15 -17.44
CA LEU A 719 -2.10 4.90 -16.77
C LEU A 719 -2.63 3.90 -17.81
N ASP A 720 -1.86 2.86 -18.10
CA ASP A 720 -2.17 1.80 -19.06
C ASP A 720 -2.46 0.51 -18.29
N GLU A 721 -3.75 0.23 -18.09
CA GLU A 721 -4.26 -1.00 -17.46
C GLU A 721 -3.83 -1.21 -15.99
N ILE A 722 -3.53 -0.13 -15.27
CA ILE A 722 -3.06 -0.20 -13.87
C ILE A 722 -4.24 -0.28 -12.86
N LEU A 723 -5.44 0.16 -13.25
CA LEU A 723 -6.61 0.28 -12.35
C LEU A 723 -7.68 -0.81 -12.53
N GLU A 724 -7.35 -1.93 -13.19
CA GLU A 724 -8.32 -3.00 -13.53
C GLU A 724 -8.98 -3.65 -12.30
N ALA A 725 -8.29 -3.66 -11.16
CA ALA A 725 -8.76 -4.32 -9.94
C ALA A 725 -9.71 -3.46 -9.07
N VAL A 726 -9.99 -2.22 -9.50
CA VAL A 726 -10.86 -1.28 -8.78
C VAL A 726 -12.29 -1.38 -9.32
N ASP A 727 -13.27 -1.32 -8.43
CA ASP A 727 -14.68 -1.31 -8.79
C ASP A 727 -15.13 0.02 -9.40
N GLU A 728 -16.33 0.05 -9.99
CA GLU A 728 -16.84 1.24 -10.70
C GLU A 728 -16.92 2.49 -9.79
N ALA A 729 -17.38 2.31 -8.55
CA ALA A 729 -17.47 3.38 -7.57
C ALA A 729 -16.09 3.92 -7.15
N GLY A 730 -15.10 3.02 -6.97
CA GLY A 730 -13.72 3.39 -6.69
C GLY A 730 -13.07 4.13 -7.87
N LEU A 731 -13.30 3.67 -9.10
CA LEU A 731 -12.80 4.33 -10.32
C LEU A 731 -13.38 5.73 -10.48
N ALA A 732 -14.68 5.91 -10.25
CA ALA A 732 -15.32 7.23 -10.30
C ALA A 732 -14.69 8.21 -9.29
N SER A 733 -14.50 7.76 -8.05
CA SER A 733 -13.90 8.57 -6.98
C SER A 733 -12.44 8.93 -7.31
N MET A 734 -11.68 7.99 -7.86
CA MET A 734 -10.30 8.25 -8.31
C MET A 734 -10.24 9.27 -9.44
N PHE A 735 -11.10 9.17 -10.45
CA PHE A 735 -11.09 10.11 -11.57
C PHE A 735 -11.55 11.51 -11.15
N GLU A 736 -12.49 11.61 -10.21
CA GLU A 736 -12.88 12.89 -9.62
C GLU A 736 -11.72 13.54 -8.87
N ALA A 737 -11.00 12.77 -8.06
CA ALA A 737 -9.80 13.27 -7.38
C ALA A 737 -8.69 13.64 -8.37
N LEU A 738 -8.40 12.81 -9.39
CA LEU A 738 -7.40 13.14 -10.40
C LEU A 738 -7.76 14.42 -11.16
N ASN A 739 -9.04 14.67 -11.42
CA ASN A 739 -9.53 15.93 -11.98
C ASN A 739 -9.33 17.11 -11.03
N SER A 740 -9.58 16.94 -9.72
CA SER A 740 -9.41 18.02 -8.73
C SER A 740 -7.95 18.45 -8.57
N LEU A 741 -7.01 17.56 -8.85
CA LEU A 741 -5.57 17.87 -8.88
C LEU A 741 -5.16 18.78 -10.04
N GLY A 742 -5.99 18.87 -11.09
CA GLY A 742 -5.74 19.76 -12.22
C GLY A 742 -4.51 19.39 -13.06
N GLY A 743 -4.08 18.13 -13.02
CA GLY A 743 -3.02 17.59 -13.88
C GLY A 743 -3.57 17.00 -15.19
N THR A 744 -2.70 16.81 -16.18
CA THR A 744 -3.08 16.19 -17.46
C THR A 744 -2.92 14.67 -17.40
N VAL A 745 -4.03 13.94 -17.31
CA VAL A 745 -4.01 12.48 -17.08
C VAL A 745 -4.65 11.73 -18.26
N LEU A 746 -4.03 10.65 -18.72
CA LEU A 746 -4.56 9.72 -19.73
C LEU A 746 -4.71 8.34 -19.11
N VAL A 747 -5.90 7.73 -19.19
CA VAL A 747 -6.17 6.42 -18.59
C VAL A 747 -6.76 5.47 -19.62
N VAL A 748 -6.14 4.31 -19.79
CA VAL A 748 -6.68 3.17 -20.53
C VAL A 748 -7.23 2.15 -19.51
N SER A 749 -8.52 1.86 -19.60
CA SER A 749 -9.22 0.87 -18.76
C SER A 749 -10.11 -0.05 -19.62
N HIS A 750 -10.38 -1.27 -19.13
CA HIS A 750 -11.09 -2.33 -19.88
C HIS A 750 -12.57 -2.51 -19.54
N GLY A 751 -13.14 -1.72 -18.65
CA GLY A 751 -14.57 -1.83 -18.34
C GLY A 751 -14.87 -1.32 -16.94
N ASN A 752 -16.08 -0.79 -16.76
CA ASN A 752 -16.64 -0.23 -15.52
C ASN A 752 -16.35 1.26 -15.28
N VAL A 753 -16.52 2.11 -16.29
CA VAL A 753 -16.66 3.55 -16.03
C VAL A 753 -17.92 4.06 -16.71
N ALA A 754 -18.73 4.77 -15.92
CA ALA A 754 -20.03 5.30 -16.32
C ALA A 754 -20.03 5.87 -17.75
N GLU A 755 -21.05 5.48 -18.52
CA GLU A 755 -21.34 6.04 -19.84
C GLU A 755 -21.42 7.59 -19.83
N GLY A 756 -21.56 8.23 -18.66
CA GLY A 756 -21.59 9.67 -18.46
C GLY A 756 -20.28 10.43 -18.15
N TYR A 757 -19.09 9.82 -18.15
CA TYR A 757 -17.84 10.58 -17.88
C TYR A 757 -17.57 11.66 -18.97
N PRO A 758 -17.24 12.92 -18.63
CA PRO A 758 -17.24 14.04 -19.58
C PRO A 758 -15.99 14.13 -20.49
N HIS A 759 -14.91 13.43 -20.14
CA HIS A 759 -13.62 13.51 -20.84
C HIS A 759 -13.24 12.14 -21.38
N LYS A 760 -13.80 11.80 -22.54
CA LYS A 760 -13.60 10.51 -23.20
C LYS A 760 -12.88 10.71 -24.54
N LEU A 761 -12.06 9.73 -24.89
CA LEU A 761 -11.48 9.56 -26.20
C LEU A 761 -11.76 8.13 -26.66
N VAL A 762 -12.42 7.95 -27.79
CA VAL A 762 -12.66 6.62 -28.36
C VAL A 762 -11.68 6.40 -29.50
N ILE A 763 -11.03 5.24 -29.55
CA ILE A 763 -10.21 4.81 -30.69
C ILE A 763 -10.99 3.75 -31.44
N VAL A 764 -11.35 4.05 -32.68
CA VAL A 764 -12.11 3.15 -33.55
C VAL A 764 -11.15 2.49 -34.51
N LYS A 765 -11.19 1.16 -34.61
CA LYS A 765 -10.47 0.40 -35.63
C LYS A 765 -11.47 -0.22 -36.61
N GLU A 766 -11.23 0.04 -37.90
CA GLU A 766 -12.09 -0.42 -38.99
C GLU A 766 -11.24 -0.64 -40.26
N ASN A 767 -11.43 -1.78 -40.91
CA ASN A 767 -10.67 -2.23 -42.08
C ASN A 767 -9.16 -2.28 -41.85
N GLY A 768 -8.72 -2.64 -40.64
CA GLY A 768 -7.31 -2.74 -40.27
C GLY A 768 -6.65 -1.41 -39.88
N GLU A 769 -7.33 -0.27 -40.04
CA GLU A 769 -6.82 1.06 -39.71
C GLU A 769 -7.48 1.62 -38.43
N SER A 770 -6.66 2.17 -37.54
CA SER A 770 -7.12 2.86 -36.31
C SER A 770 -7.24 4.36 -36.53
N ARG A 771 -8.30 4.96 -35.96
CA ARG A 771 -8.58 6.40 -35.97
C ARG A 771 -9.14 6.85 -34.63
N LEU A 772 -9.00 8.14 -34.31
CA LEU A 772 -9.72 8.73 -33.19
C LEU A 772 -11.20 8.89 -33.60
N GLY A 773 -12.10 8.33 -32.81
CA GLY A 773 -13.53 8.55 -32.89
C GLY A 773 -13.94 9.86 -32.23
N GLU A 774 -15.15 10.31 -32.53
CA GLU A 774 -15.77 11.49 -31.89
C GLU A 774 -16.11 11.26 -30.42
#